data_AF-A0A8J6GCI1-F1
#
_entry.id   AF-A0A8J6GCI1-F1
#
_cell.length_a   1.000
_cell.length_b   1.000
_cell.length_c   1.000
_cell.angle_alpha   90.00
_cell.angle_beta   90.00
_cell.angle_gamma   90.00
#
_symmetry.space_group_name_H-M   'P 1'
#
loop_
_entity.id
_entity.type
_entity.pdbx_description
1 polymer ?
#
loop_
_entity_poly.entity_id
_entity_poly.type
_entity_poly.pdbx_seq_one_letter_code
_entity_poly.pdbx_strand_id
1 'polypeptide(L)'
;MANPKCEQHDALKWGPEQSKRGKEKRKSLWSSARSLLGPESSSLWRPPGAHFVAVSLCPEPTLQGTARQRVSRGSATMSAPGEACGDKVHCQKETNRTMTTPSAAFESLMTGVTSWDIPEDSVPCELLLIGEASFPVMVNDMGQVIIAASSYGRGRMIVLAHEDYLVETQLFVFLVNAVGWLRSSSKSPIGIHPALEPLVKILESCGIDSQIEPEVNDSLGVYCIDAYSETMADKLVQFVKRGGGLLIGGQAWDWANQGEDERVLFTFPGNLVTSVAGVYFTEIKADTSFYKVSKKMPKIPVLVSCDDDLSEDRDELLHGISELDITNSDCFPSQLLVHGSLAFPLGLDTYHGCVIAAARYGRGRVVVTGHKVLFTVGKLGPFLLNAVRWLDGGRRGKIVVQTELRTLSGLLAVGGIDTSIEPQLTSDASVYCFEPTSDVDVKELQEFVAEGGGLFVGAQAWWWAFKNPGVSPLARFPGNLLLNPFGISITSQSLNPGPFRTPKAGIRTYHFRSTLAEFEVIMGRKRGNVEKGWLAKLGPDGAAFLQIPAEEVPAYMSVHRLLRKLLSRYRLPVATRENPVINDCCRGAMLSLATGLAHSGSDLSLLVPEIEDMYSSLYLRPSESPITVDVNCTNPGTRYCWMSTGLYIPGRQIIEVSLPEDAAAADLKNSKLGSVPITVKGAVRAPYYKLGETSQEEWKRRLQEHPGPWGELATDNIILTVPTANLRALENPEPLLRLWDEVMQAVARLGGEPFPLRLPQRIVADVQISVGWMHAGYPIMCHLESVQELISEKLIRTKGLWGPVHELGRNQQRQEWEFPPHTTEATCNLWCVYVHETVLGIPRRRANIALWPPVREKRVRIYLSKGPNVKNWNAWTALETYLQLQEAFGWEPFIRLFTEYRNQTNLPTDNVDKMNLWVKLFSQQVQKNLAPFFEAWAWPIQKELATSLAYLPEWKENIMKLYLLTQM
;
A
#
# COMPACT_ATOMS: atom_id res chain seq x y z
N MET A 1 -18.72 -2.18 57.09
CA MET A 1 -19.55 -3.39 57.05
C MET A 1 -20.68 -3.19 56.04
N ALA A 2 -20.83 -4.15 55.13
CA ALA A 2 -22.00 -4.50 54.30
C ALA A 2 -22.67 -3.48 53.34
N ASN A 3 -22.44 -3.69 52.04
CA ASN A 3 -23.36 -3.48 50.90
C ASN A 3 -24.50 -4.57 50.96
N PRO A 4 -25.62 -4.61 50.19
CA PRO A 4 -25.61 -4.50 48.70
C PRO A 4 -26.93 -4.14 47.91
N LYS A 5 -26.81 -4.10 46.56
CA LYS A 5 -27.81 -4.32 45.47
C LYS A 5 -28.78 -3.16 45.14
N CYS A 6 -29.27 -2.92 43.91
CA CYS A 6 -29.13 -3.45 42.54
C CYS A 6 -29.87 -2.44 41.62
N GLU A 7 -29.37 -2.10 40.44
CA GLU A 7 -30.17 -1.44 39.40
C GLU A 7 -30.02 -2.19 38.06
N GLN A 8 -31.17 -2.54 37.49
CA GLN A 8 -31.32 -3.19 36.18
C GLN A 8 -32.23 -2.30 35.32
N HIS A 9 -31.78 -2.10 34.07
CA HIS A 9 -32.53 -1.90 32.83
C HIS A 9 -33.56 -0.79 32.70
N ASP A 10 -33.29 0.13 31.76
CA ASP A 10 -34.35 0.71 30.92
C ASP A 10 -33.95 0.72 29.44
N ALA A 11 -34.86 0.16 28.63
CA ALA A 11 -34.82 0.09 27.19
C ALA A 11 -35.77 1.15 26.61
N LEU A 12 -35.25 2.08 25.80
CA LEU A 12 -36.08 3.06 25.10
C LEU A 12 -36.26 2.70 23.62
N LYS A 13 -37.50 2.27 23.33
CA LYS A 13 -38.09 2.02 22.00
C LYS A 13 -38.13 3.31 21.17
N TRP A 14 -37.73 3.24 19.90
CA TRP A 14 -38.00 4.29 18.90
C TRP A 14 -39.20 3.89 18.03
N GLY A 15 -40.26 4.71 18.04
CA GLY A 15 -41.47 4.54 17.21
C GLY A 15 -41.34 5.17 15.80
N PRO A 16 -42.26 4.85 14.87
CA PRO A 16 -42.09 5.13 13.44
C PRO A 16 -42.76 6.45 13.01
N GLU A 17 -41.99 7.55 12.95
CA GLU A 17 -42.49 8.82 12.38
C GLU A 17 -41.54 9.53 11.39
N GLN A 18 -40.61 8.79 10.76
CA GLN A 18 -39.70 9.35 9.74
C GLN A 18 -39.94 8.89 8.28
N SER A 19 -41.14 8.44 7.90
CA SER A 19 -41.39 7.97 6.53
C SER A 19 -41.85 9.03 5.50
N LYS A 20 -42.02 10.31 5.89
CA LYS A 20 -42.52 11.36 4.96
C LYS A 20 -41.52 12.45 4.53
N ARG A 21 -40.33 12.55 5.13
CA ARG A 21 -39.30 13.55 4.72
C ARG A 21 -38.24 13.03 3.73
N GLY A 22 -38.29 11.74 3.35
CA GLY A 22 -37.33 11.12 2.43
C GLY A 22 -37.60 11.32 0.93
N LYS A 23 -38.78 11.84 0.53
CA LYS A 23 -39.15 11.96 -0.88
C LYS A 23 -38.76 13.29 -1.54
N GLU A 24 -38.55 14.37 -0.79
CA GLU A 24 -38.19 15.69 -1.35
C GLU A 24 -36.67 15.95 -1.44
N LYS A 25 -35.83 15.24 -0.67
CA LYS A 25 -34.36 15.35 -0.79
C LYS A 25 -33.76 14.60 -1.99
N ARG A 26 -34.53 13.73 -2.67
CA ARG A 26 -34.07 12.95 -3.85
C ARG A 26 -33.78 13.77 -5.11
N LYS A 27 -34.21 15.04 -5.18
CA LYS A 27 -34.01 15.89 -6.37
C LYS A 27 -32.88 16.92 -6.27
N SER A 28 -32.35 17.17 -5.07
CA SER A 28 -31.38 18.25 -4.81
C SER A 28 -29.91 17.80 -4.73
N LEU A 29 -29.64 16.49 -4.68
CA LEU A 29 -28.29 15.97 -4.44
C LEU A 29 -27.41 15.83 -5.70
N TRP A 30 -27.98 15.94 -6.90
CA TRP A 30 -27.22 15.81 -8.16
C TRP A 30 -26.43 17.06 -8.56
N SER A 31 -26.57 18.20 -7.85
CA SER A 31 -25.89 19.46 -8.21
C SER A 31 -24.78 19.90 -7.27
N SER A 32 -24.60 19.27 -6.10
CA SER A 32 -23.74 19.82 -5.02
C SER A 32 -22.44 19.06 -4.73
N ALA A 33 -22.09 18.02 -5.47
CA ALA A 33 -20.84 17.27 -5.27
C ALA A 33 -19.60 17.90 -5.94
N ARG A 34 -19.65 19.17 -6.37
CA ARG A 34 -18.78 19.72 -7.41
C ARG A 34 -17.62 20.60 -6.95
N SER A 35 -17.09 20.47 -5.73
CA SER A 35 -16.01 21.38 -5.27
C SER A 35 -14.80 20.74 -4.60
N LEU A 36 -14.61 19.43 -4.64
CA LEU A 36 -13.39 18.81 -4.11
C LEU A 36 -12.93 17.69 -5.04
N LEU A 37 -11.66 17.76 -5.48
CA LEU A 37 -10.84 16.76 -6.16
C LEU A 37 -10.71 16.92 -7.69
N GLY A 38 -9.46 17.12 -8.13
CA GLY A 38 -9.00 17.19 -9.51
C GLY A 38 -8.81 15.81 -10.17
N PRO A 39 -8.42 15.76 -11.45
CA PRO A 39 -8.47 14.55 -12.26
C PRO A 39 -7.24 13.65 -12.05
N GLU A 40 -7.47 12.34 -12.20
CA GLU A 40 -6.50 11.28 -12.49
C GLU A 40 -5.63 10.72 -11.34
N SER A 41 -6.07 9.57 -10.80
CA SER A 41 -5.19 8.41 -10.57
C SER A 41 -5.97 7.12 -10.83
N SER A 42 -5.90 6.62 -12.06
CA SER A 42 -6.32 5.24 -12.36
C SER A 42 -5.24 4.27 -11.86
N SER A 43 -5.22 4.03 -10.55
CA SER A 43 -4.48 2.91 -9.96
C SER A 43 -5.42 1.72 -9.80
N LEU A 44 -4.93 0.52 -10.12
CA LEU A 44 -5.68 -0.73 -10.04
C LEU A 44 -6.20 -0.97 -8.62
N TRP A 45 -7.51 -0.82 -8.44
CA TRP A 45 -8.22 -1.29 -7.26
C TRP A 45 -9.23 -2.36 -7.70
N ARG A 46 -9.08 -3.58 -7.18
CA ARG A 46 -10.10 -4.63 -7.32
C ARG A 46 -11.35 -4.17 -6.56
N PRO A 47 -12.58 -4.29 -7.13
CA PRO A 47 -13.79 -3.88 -6.45
C PRO A 47 -14.01 -4.73 -5.18
N PRO A 48 -14.32 -4.13 -4.01
CA PRO A 48 -14.74 -4.86 -2.83
C PRO A 48 -16.24 -5.16 -2.91
N GLY A 49 -16.64 -6.44 -2.93
CA GLY A 49 -18.03 -6.83 -2.71
C GLY A 49 -18.52 -8.09 -3.46
N ALA A 50 -17.89 -8.45 -4.59
CA ALA A 50 -18.17 -9.69 -5.31
C ALA A 50 -16.90 -10.54 -5.47
N HIS A 51 -16.69 -11.52 -4.58
CA HIS A 51 -15.58 -12.47 -4.67
C HIS A 51 -15.86 -13.55 -5.74
N PHE A 52 -15.76 -13.17 -7.01
CA PHE A 52 -15.63 -14.11 -8.12
C PHE A 52 -14.18 -14.64 -8.18
N VAL A 53 -14.00 -15.91 -8.53
CA VAL A 53 -12.69 -16.37 -9.03
C VAL A 53 -12.48 -15.71 -10.39
N ALA A 54 -11.40 -14.94 -10.55
CA ALA A 54 -11.16 -14.13 -11.72
C ALA A 54 -9.74 -14.29 -12.26
N VAL A 55 -9.63 -14.21 -13.59
CA VAL A 55 -8.37 -14.24 -14.34
C VAL A 55 -8.13 -12.84 -14.91
N SER A 56 -6.91 -12.31 -14.73
CA SER A 56 -6.51 -10.97 -15.21
C SER A 56 -5.38 -11.09 -16.23
N LEU A 57 -5.61 -10.67 -17.48
CA LEU A 57 -4.63 -10.79 -18.56
C LEU A 57 -3.94 -9.45 -18.88
N CYS A 58 -2.61 -9.42 -19.01
CA CYS A 58 -1.84 -8.28 -19.52
C CYS A 58 -1.54 -8.44 -21.02
N PRO A 59 -1.44 -7.35 -21.80
CA PRO A 59 -0.67 -7.33 -23.03
C PRO A 59 0.79 -6.85 -22.79
N GLU A 60 1.74 -7.38 -23.58
CA GLU A 60 3.16 -6.94 -23.57
C GLU A 60 3.30 -5.45 -23.95
N PRO A 61 4.26 -4.71 -23.36
CA PRO A 61 4.70 -3.43 -23.89
C PRO A 61 5.62 -3.64 -25.10
N THR A 62 5.25 -3.07 -26.26
CA THR A 62 6.14 -2.95 -27.42
C THR A 62 7.25 -1.94 -27.13
N LEU A 63 8.41 -2.43 -26.69
CA LEU A 63 9.66 -1.68 -26.65
C LEU A 63 10.27 -1.63 -28.07
N GLN A 64 10.17 -0.47 -28.73
CA GLN A 64 11.05 -0.14 -29.85
C GLN A 64 12.37 0.44 -29.32
N GLY A 65 13.46 -0.26 -29.62
CA GLY A 65 14.82 0.28 -29.71
C GLY A 65 15.64 0.35 -28.42
N THR A 66 16.48 -0.66 -28.16
CA THR A 66 17.95 -0.58 -28.29
C THR A 66 18.65 -1.87 -27.82
N ALA A 67 19.59 -2.34 -28.66
CA ALA A 67 20.68 -3.31 -28.45
C ALA A 67 20.52 -4.48 -27.45
N ARG A 68 20.20 -5.67 -27.97
CA ARG A 68 20.50 -6.97 -27.33
C ARG A 68 21.86 -7.50 -27.81
N GLN A 69 22.83 -7.61 -26.91
CA GLN A 69 24.00 -8.47 -27.10
C GLN A 69 23.63 -9.90 -26.68
N ARG A 70 23.69 -10.83 -27.64
CA ARG A 70 23.50 -12.28 -27.44
C ARG A 70 24.81 -12.90 -26.93
N VAL A 71 24.76 -13.62 -25.82
CA VAL A 71 25.73 -14.68 -25.50
C VAL A 71 25.02 -16.03 -25.69
N SER A 72 25.49 -16.76 -26.69
CA SER A 72 25.02 -18.08 -27.09
C SER A 72 25.48 -19.17 -26.13
N ARG A 73 24.57 -20.02 -25.64
CA ARG A 73 24.88 -21.36 -25.12
C ARG A 73 24.43 -22.39 -26.16
N GLY A 74 25.40 -23.08 -26.76
CA GLY A 74 25.17 -24.18 -27.69
C GLY A 74 24.81 -25.47 -26.96
N SER A 75 23.80 -26.15 -27.49
CA SER A 75 23.43 -27.53 -27.15
C SER A 75 24.37 -28.52 -27.81
N ALA A 76 24.75 -29.60 -27.12
CA ALA A 76 25.21 -30.82 -27.76
C ALA A 76 24.71 -32.05 -26.98
N THR A 77 24.35 -33.05 -27.77
CA THR A 77 23.55 -34.26 -27.54
C THR A 77 24.25 -35.39 -26.77
N MET A 78 23.44 -36.27 -26.18
CA MET A 78 23.81 -37.50 -25.48
C MET A 78 24.52 -38.56 -26.35
N SER A 79 25.53 -39.21 -25.77
CA SER A 79 25.84 -40.64 -25.94
C SER A 79 26.75 -41.11 -24.78
N ALA A 80 26.52 -42.34 -24.30
CA ALA A 80 27.37 -43.09 -23.35
C ALA A 80 27.87 -44.37 -24.08
N PRO A 81 28.72 -45.28 -23.53
CA PRO A 81 29.38 -45.33 -22.20
C PRO A 81 30.89 -45.73 -22.24
N GLY A 82 31.58 -45.80 -21.07
CA GLY A 82 32.79 -46.66 -20.90
C GLY A 82 33.96 -46.14 -20.05
N GLU A 83 34.22 -46.85 -18.93
CA GLU A 83 35.51 -47.15 -18.25
C GLU A 83 36.44 -46.07 -17.62
N ALA A 84 36.50 -46.16 -16.27
CA ALA A 84 37.66 -46.35 -15.38
C ALA A 84 38.89 -45.39 -15.32
N CYS A 85 39.17 -44.99 -14.06
CA CYS A 85 40.45 -44.71 -13.37
C CYS A 85 41.27 -43.44 -13.67
N GLY A 86 41.56 -42.66 -12.60
CA GLY A 86 42.75 -41.79 -12.54
C GLY A 86 42.61 -40.46 -11.76
N ASP A 87 42.86 -40.53 -10.45
CA ASP A 87 43.29 -39.53 -9.46
C ASP A 87 43.55 -38.02 -9.78
N LYS A 88 43.11 -37.21 -8.79
CA LYS A 88 43.60 -35.87 -8.32
C LYS A 88 43.36 -34.68 -9.27
N VAL A 89 42.70 -33.58 -8.87
CA VAL A 89 43.04 -32.67 -7.77
C VAL A 89 41.76 -32.02 -7.21
N HIS A 90 41.59 -32.09 -5.88
CA HIS A 90 40.49 -31.47 -5.15
C HIS A 90 40.82 -29.99 -4.88
N CYS A 91 40.19 -29.07 -5.63
CA CYS A 91 40.10 -27.66 -5.23
C CYS A 91 38.84 -27.52 -4.38
N GLN A 92 38.97 -27.72 -3.06
CA GLN A 92 37.91 -27.40 -2.12
C GLN A 92 37.75 -25.87 -2.07
N LYS A 93 36.66 -25.38 -2.68
CA LYS A 93 36.08 -24.10 -2.29
C LYS A 93 35.63 -24.25 -0.84
N GLU A 94 36.21 -23.44 0.04
CA GLU A 94 35.72 -23.26 1.41
C GLU A 94 34.22 -22.98 1.35
N THR A 95 33.44 -23.90 1.92
CA THR A 95 32.01 -23.76 2.10
C THR A 95 31.76 -22.68 3.15
N ASN A 96 31.08 -21.61 2.74
CA ASN A 96 30.44 -20.65 3.64
C ASN A 96 29.67 -21.41 4.74
N ARG A 97 30.13 -21.35 5.98
CA ARG A 97 29.33 -21.76 7.15
C ARG A 97 28.06 -20.91 7.15
N THR A 98 26.92 -21.55 6.99
CA THR A 98 25.60 -20.95 7.19
C THR A 98 25.53 -20.34 8.58
N MET A 99 25.16 -19.07 8.69
CA MET A 99 24.88 -18.44 10.00
C MET A 99 23.80 -19.27 10.71
N THR A 100 24.02 -19.57 11.98
CA THR A 100 23.06 -20.26 12.83
C THR A 100 21.84 -19.37 13.03
N THR A 101 20.64 -19.90 12.88
CA THR A 101 19.40 -19.13 13.11
C THR A 101 19.30 -18.67 14.58
N PRO A 102 18.63 -17.53 14.88
CA PRO A 102 18.42 -17.09 16.27
C PRO A 102 17.79 -18.17 17.15
N SER A 103 16.86 -18.95 16.60
CA SER A 103 16.25 -20.07 17.31
C SER A 103 17.27 -21.17 17.66
N ALA A 104 18.13 -21.56 16.72
CA ALA A 104 19.17 -22.56 16.98
C ALA A 104 20.25 -22.04 17.94
N ALA A 105 20.58 -20.75 17.86
CA ALA A 105 21.49 -20.10 18.80
C ALA A 105 20.90 -20.09 20.22
N PHE A 106 19.62 -19.76 20.37
CA PHE A 106 18.91 -19.85 21.65
C PHE A 106 18.97 -21.26 22.26
N GLU A 107 18.65 -22.31 21.48
CA GLU A 107 18.72 -23.70 21.99
C GLU A 107 20.14 -24.08 22.45
N SER A 108 21.17 -23.63 21.72
CA SER A 108 22.56 -23.83 22.11
C SER A 108 22.90 -23.15 23.43
N LEU A 109 22.40 -21.93 23.66
CA LEU A 109 22.63 -21.17 24.90
C LEU A 109 21.91 -21.79 26.09
N MET A 110 20.72 -22.35 25.86
CA MET A 110 19.84 -22.90 26.91
C MET A 110 20.10 -24.38 27.23
N THR A 111 21.06 -25.03 26.58
CA THR A 111 21.35 -26.46 26.76
C THR A 111 21.74 -26.76 28.21
N GLY A 112 20.92 -27.52 28.93
CA GLY A 112 21.18 -27.89 30.33
C GLY A 112 20.83 -26.83 31.38
N VAL A 113 20.38 -25.64 30.97
CA VAL A 113 19.91 -24.60 31.90
C VAL A 113 18.53 -25.00 32.45
N THR A 114 18.39 -25.07 33.77
CA THR A 114 17.16 -25.55 34.44
C THR A 114 16.56 -24.57 35.44
N SER A 115 17.34 -23.63 35.97
CA SER A 115 16.93 -22.51 36.82
C SER A 115 17.70 -21.24 36.46
N TRP A 116 17.17 -20.09 36.91
CA TRP A 116 17.84 -18.80 36.88
C TRP A 116 18.02 -18.32 38.32
N ASP A 117 19.04 -18.83 38.98
CA ASP A 117 19.36 -18.48 40.37
C ASP A 117 20.33 -17.29 40.36
N ILE A 118 19.76 -16.09 40.24
CA ILE A 118 20.52 -14.83 40.21
C ILE A 118 20.65 -14.23 41.63
N PRO A 119 21.64 -13.37 41.90
CA PRO A 119 21.77 -12.72 43.21
C PRO A 119 20.57 -11.79 43.49
N GLU A 120 20.04 -11.84 44.72
CA GLU A 120 18.86 -11.03 45.12
C GLU A 120 19.13 -9.52 45.11
N ASP A 121 20.37 -9.11 45.39
CA ASP A 121 20.77 -7.70 45.47
C ASP A 121 21.18 -7.09 44.12
N SER A 122 21.38 -7.90 43.09
CA SER A 122 21.83 -7.47 41.76
C SER A 122 20.62 -7.16 40.85
N VAL A 123 20.19 -5.89 40.84
CA VAL A 123 18.99 -5.47 40.11
C VAL A 123 19.32 -5.07 38.68
N PRO A 124 18.85 -5.79 37.64
CA PRO A 124 19.23 -5.48 36.27
C PRO A 124 18.44 -4.31 35.68
N CYS A 125 18.93 -3.75 34.58
CA CYS A 125 18.09 -2.93 33.69
C CYS A 125 17.28 -3.80 32.70
N GLU A 126 16.28 -3.22 32.05
CA GLU A 126 15.66 -3.82 30.86
C GLU A 126 16.54 -3.58 29.62
N LEU A 127 16.74 -4.60 28.80
CA LEU A 127 17.44 -4.49 27.51
C LEU A 127 16.46 -4.19 26.38
N LEU A 128 16.79 -3.18 25.56
CA LEU A 128 16.09 -2.89 24.32
C LEU A 128 16.76 -3.64 23.15
N LEU A 129 15.93 -4.33 22.36
CA LEU A 129 16.35 -5.09 21.17
C LEU A 129 15.71 -4.50 19.91
N ILE A 130 16.54 -3.99 19.00
CA ILE A 130 16.11 -3.45 17.70
C ILE A 130 16.80 -4.09 16.50
N GLY A 131 17.94 -4.77 16.70
CA GLY A 131 18.73 -5.37 15.62
C GLY A 131 18.08 -6.61 15.04
N GLU A 132 18.24 -6.86 13.73
CA GLU A 132 17.63 -8.01 13.07
C GLU A 132 18.15 -9.36 13.59
N ALA A 133 19.43 -9.42 13.98
CA ALA A 133 20.04 -10.60 14.56
C ALA A 133 19.86 -10.70 16.08
N SER A 134 19.29 -9.68 16.72
CA SER A 134 19.17 -9.61 18.18
C SER A 134 17.99 -10.45 18.68
N PHE A 135 18.21 -11.24 19.74
CA PHE A 135 17.16 -12.07 20.33
C PHE A 135 17.28 -12.17 21.86
N PRO A 136 16.15 -12.31 22.56
CA PRO A 136 16.14 -12.50 24.00
C PRO A 136 16.55 -13.92 24.39
N VAL A 137 17.32 -14.04 25.47
CA VAL A 137 17.74 -15.31 26.07
C VAL A 137 17.03 -15.50 27.42
N MET A 138 17.08 -14.48 28.28
CA MET A 138 16.38 -14.46 29.56
C MET A 138 15.38 -13.30 29.60
N VAL A 139 14.14 -13.62 29.97
CA VAL A 139 13.07 -12.64 30.23
C VAL A 139 12.46 -12.89 31.60
N ASN A 140 12.06 -11.83 32.30
CA ASN A 140 11.28 -11.97 33.54
C ASN A 140 9.79 -12.19 33.24
N ASP A 141 8.98 -12.37 34.28
CA ASP A 141 7.54 -12.61 34.15
C ASP A 141 6.75 -11.41 33.60
N MET A 142 7.33 -10.20 33.68
CA MET A 142 6.79 -8.99 33.05
C MET A 142 7.09 -8.91 31.55
N GLY A 143 7.96 -9.80 31.05
CA GLY A 143 8.41 -9.85 29.66
C GLY A 143 9.62 -8.97 29.36
N GLN A 144 10.20 -8.33 30.37
CA GLN A 144 11.41 -7.50 30.23
C GLN A 144 12.60 -8.40 29.89
N VAL A 145 13.43 -7.96 28.95
CA VAL A 145 14.60 -8.71 28.50
C VAL A 145 15.79 -8.39 29.39
N ILE A 146 16.46 -9.44 29.91
CA ILE A 146 17.52 -9.32 30.91
C ILE A 146 18.85 -9.85 30.37
N ILE A 147 18.79 -10.89 29.55
CA ILE A 147 19.94 -11.38 28.78
C ILE A 147 19.52 -11.45 27.33
N ALA A 148 20.37 -10.93 26.45
CA ALA A 148 20.18 -10.97 25.02
C ALA A 148 21.44 -11.45 24.31
N ALA A 149 21.26 -11.95 23.10
CA ALA A 149 22.35 -12.29 22.20
C ALA A 149 22.11 -11.67 20.83
N SER A 150 23.19 -11.40 20.11
CA SER A 150 23.15 -10.82 18.76
C SER A 150 24.44 -11.15 18.00
N SER A 151 24.53 -10.67 16.77
CA SER A 151 25.73 -10.72 15.95
C SER A 151 26.00 -9.37 15.29
N TYR A 152 27.28 -9.11 15.02
CA TYR A 152 27.72 -7.93 14.26
C TYR A 152 28.94 -8.29 13.41
N GLY A 153 28.95 -7.87 12.15
CA GLY A 153 29.96 -8.29 11.17
C GLY A 153 30.02 -9.82 11.04
N ARG A 154 31.12 -10.43 11.51
CA ARG A 154 31.29 -11.89 11.59
C ARG A 154 31.27 -12.45 13.02
N GLY A 155 31.21 -11.58 14.02
CA GLY A 155 31.28 -11.93 15.43
C GLY A 155 29.92 -12.08 16.08
N ARG A 156 29.95 -12.40 17.37
CA ARG A 156 28.78 -12.68 18.20
C ARG A 156 28.89 -11.97 19.54
N MET A 157 27.75 -11.63 20.11
CA MET A 157 27.67 -10.90 21.36
C MET A 157 26.62 -11.52 22.28
N ILE A 158 26.91 -11.59 23.57
CA ILE A 158 25.95 -11.86 24.63
C ILE A 158 26.03 -10.71 25.62
N VAL A 159 24.87 -10.15 25.93
CA VAL A 159 24.71 -8.95 26.75
C VAL A 159 23.86 -9.30 27.96
N LEU A 160 24.41 -9.08 29.15
CA LEU A 160 23.73 -9.31 30.44
C LEU A 160 23.44 -7.97 31.08
N ALA A 161 22.19 -7.75 31.51
CA ALA A 161 21.75 -6.47 32.07
C ALA A 161 22.28 -6.14 33.48
N HIS A 162 23.24 -6.93 33.97
CA HIS A 162 23.99 -6.70 35.20
C HIS A 162 25.34 -7.43 35.12
N GLU A 163 26.40 -6.79 35.60
CA GLU A 163 27.78 -7.29 35.62
C GLU A 163 27.95 -8.48 36.58
N ASP A 164 27.33 -8.46 37.76
CA ASP A 164 27.38 -9.58 38.73
C ASP A 164 26.94 -10.92 38.13
N TYR A 165 26.08 -10.93 37.11
CA TYR A 165 25.66 -12.18 36.45
C TYR A 165 26.80 -12.84 35.68
N LEU A 166 27.85 -12.11 35.33
CA LEU A 166 29.05 -12.65 34.69
C LEU A 166 29.92 -13.45 35.66
N VAL A 167 29.75 -13.25 36.96
CA VAL A 167 30.55 -13.87 38.03
C VAL A 167 29.71 -14.72 38.97
N GLU A 168 28.42 -14.89 38.68
CA GLU A 168 27.52 -15.71 39.51
C GLU A 168 27.75 -17.21 39.25
N THR A 169 28.17 -17.91 40.30
CA THR A 169 28.47 -19.34 40.26
C THR A 169 27.28 -20.19 39.87
N GLN A 170 26.05 -19.81 40.25
CA GLN A 170 24.85 -20.57 39.88
C GLN A 170 24.51 -20.47 38.39
N LEU A 171 25.03 -19.45 37.68
CA LEU A 171 24.85 -19.29 36.24
C LEU A 171 25.90 -20.05 35.42
N PHE A 172 26.78 -20.86 36.04
CA PHE A 172 27.90 -21.50 35.34
C PHE A 172 27.49 -22.29 34.09
N VAL A 173 26.37 -23.02 34.12
CA VAL A 173 25.87 -23.78 32.94
C VAL A 173 25.63 -22.85 31.77
N PHE A 174 24.97 -21.72 32.03
CA PHE A 174 24.70 -20.71 31.01
C PHE A 174 26.00 -20.02 30.56
N LEU A 175 26.87 -19.61 31.49
CA LEU A 175 28.13 -18.93 31.17
C LEU A 175 29.07 -19.81 30.32
N VAL A 176 29.12 -21.11 30.60
CA VAL A 176 29.87 -22.09 29.80
C VAL A 176 29.28 -22.20 28.39
N ASN A 177 27.96 -22.30 28.26
CA ASN A 177 27.28 -22.32 26.96
C ASN A 177 27.51 -21.01 26.20
N ALA A 178 27.46 -19.88 26.89
CA ALA A 178 27.66 -18.54 26.36
C ALA A 178 29.07 -18.41 25.77
N VAL A 179 30.11 -18.71 26.53
CA VAL A 179 31.51 -18.70 26.06
C VAL A 179 31.69 -19.71 24.93
N GLY A 180 31.15 -20.93 25.06
CA GLY A 180 31.20 -21.95 24.01
C GLY A 180 30.55 -21.50 22.71
N TRP A 181 29.40 -20.83 22.78
CA TRP A 181 28.72 -20.26 21.63
C TRP A 181 29.49 -19.09 21.04
N LEU A 182 30.08 -18.20 21.85
CA LEU A 182 30.86 -17.07 21.37
C LEU A 182 32.13 -17.49 20.60
N ARG A 183 32.74 -18.62 20.98
CA ARG A 183 33.95 -19.14 20.33
C ARG A 183 33.73 -19.51 18.86
N SER A 184 34.60 -18.99 17.99
CA SER A 184 34.67 -19.39 16.58
C SER A 184 35.32 -20.76 16.38
N SER A 185 36.20 -21.15 17.30
CA SER A 185 36.88 -22.45 17.37
C SER A 185 37.10 -22.87 18.83
N SER A 186 37.07 -24.17 19.10
CA SER A 186 37.28 -24.76 20.44
C SER A 186 38.70 -24.57 20.98
N LYS A 187 39.62 -24.02 20.19
CA LYS A 187 41.00 -23.68 20.58
C LYS A 187 41.26 -22.18 20.70
N SER A 188 40.30 -21.32 20.37
CA SER A 188 40.55 -19.88 20.41
C SER A 188 40.74 -19.41 21.86
N PRO A 189 41.74 -18.56 22.16
CA PRO A 189 41.98 -18.03 23.50
C PRO A 189 40.79 -17.21 24.01
N ILE A 190 40.57 -17.25 25.33
CA ILE A 190 39.53 -16.49 26.02
C ILE A 190 40.21 -15.50 26.96
N GLY A 191 40.07 -14.21 26.67
CA GLY A 191 40.53 -13.14 27.55
C GLY A 191 39.42 -12.67 28.47
N ILE A 192 39.75 -12.43 29.73
CA ILE A 192 38.84 -11.92 30.76
C ILE A 192 39.42 -10.62 31.32
N HIS A 193 38.63 -9.55 31.29
CA HIS A 193 39.02 -8.28 31.88
C HIS A 193 39.25 -8.44 33.40
N PRO A 194 40.24 -7.76 34.01
CA PRO A 194 40.54 -7.89 35.44
C PRO A 194 39.34 -7.66 36.38
N ALA A 195 38.37 -6.83 35.99
CA ALA A 195 37.14 -6.61 36.77
C ALA A 195 36.28 -7.87 36.94
N LEU A 196 36.46 -8.88 36.06
CA LEU A 196 35.73 -10.14 36.06
C LEU A 196 36.63 -11.32 36.46
N GLU A 197 37.69 -11.10 37.23
CA GLU A 197 38.61 -12.16 37.67
C GLU A 197 37.90 -13.42 38.22
N PRO A 198 36.80 -13.34 39.00
CA PRO A 198 36.10 -14.54 39.47
C PRO A 198 35.59 -15.47 38.36
N LEU A 199 35.32 -14.96 37.15
CA LEU A 199 34.87 -15.76 36.01
C LEU A 199 35.94 -16.77 35.56
N VAL A 200 37.23 -16.48 35.74
CA VAL A 200 38.33 -17.41 35.43
C VAL A 200 38.12 -18.72 36.19
N LYS A 201 37.83 -18.65 37.50
CA LYS A 201 37.64 -19.83 38.35
C LYS A 201 36.41 -20.63 37.94
N ILE A 202 35.34 -19.97 37.52
CA ILE A 202 34.11 -20.63 37.04
C ILE A 202 34.43 -21.42 35.77
N LEU A 203 35.12 -20.82 34.80
CA LEU A 203 35.49 -21.48 33.55
C LEU A 203 36.51 -22.61 33.74
N GLU A 204 37.53 -22.39 34.58
CA GLU A 204 38.54 -23.41 34.93
C GLU A 204 37.91 -24.64 35.58
N SER A 205 36.93 -24.44 36.48
CA SER A 205 36.19 -25.55 37.11
C SER A 205 35.42 -26.43 36.11
N CYS A 206 35.14 -25.87 34.93
CA CYS A 206 34.47 -26.54 33.81
C CYS A 206 35.44 -27.02 32.71
N GLY A 207 36.76 -26.92 32.93
CA GLY A 207 37.80 -27.34 31.99
C GLY A 207 37.98 -26.40 30.79
N ILE A 208 37.65 -25.12 30.94
CA ILE A 208 37.83 -24.09 29.91
C ILE A 208 38.97 -23.17 30.32
N ASP A 209 40.09 -23.25 29.59
CA ASP A 209 41.25 -22.37 29.81
C ASP A 209 40.92 -20.92 29.42
N SER A 210 41.21 -19.98 30.32
CA SER A 210 41.05 -18.54 30.11
C SER A 210 42.21 -17.77 30.75
N GLN A 211 42.45 -16.54 30.30
CA GLN A 211 43.54 -15.69 30.77
C GLN A 211 43.04 -14.29 31.12
N ILE A 212 43.61 -13.69 32.16
CA ILE A 212 43.34 -12.29 32.50
C ILE A 212 44.03 -11.38 31.48
N GLU A 213 43.25 -10.53 30.83
CA GLU A 213 43.69 -9.62 29.78
C GLU A 213 43.08 -8.23 29.98
N PRO A 214 43.88 -7.20 30.34
CA PRO A 214 43.39 -5.85 30.56
C PRO A 214 42.76 -5.20 29.33
N GLU A 215 43.19 -5.60 28.14
CA GLU A 215 42.65 -5.07 26.87
C GLU A 215 42.38 -6.19 25.87
N VAL A 216 41.36 -5.97 25.02
CA VAL A 216 41.09 -6.83 23.89
C VAL A 216 42.21 -6.73 22.84
N ASN A 217 42.64 -7.87 22.29
CA ASN A 217 43.67 -7.93 21.27
C ASN A 217 43.34 -8.98 20.19
N ASP A 218 44.02 -8.91 19.04
CA ASP A 218 43.72 -9.73 17.85
C ASP A 218 43.98 -11.24 18.04
N SER A 219 44.68 -11.66 19.11
CA SER A 219 44.96 -13.09 19.37
C SER A 219 43.79 -13.81 20.05
N LEU A 220 42.88 -13.05 20.66
CA LEU A 220 41.74 -13.60 21.39
C LEU A 220 40.64 -14.05 20.43
N GLY A 221 39.94 -15.13 20.79
CA GLY A 221 38.69 -15.50 20.12
C GLY A 221 37.45 -15.03 20.85
N VAL A 222 37.54 -14.91 22.18
CA VAL A 222 36.47 -14.40 23.04
C VAL A 222 37.06 -13.42 24.05
N TYR A 223 36.32 -12.35 24.32
CA TYR A 223 36.65 -11.39 25.37
C TYR A 223 35.45 -11.16 26.29
N CYS A 224 35.69 -11.18 27.61
CA CYS A 224 34.67 -10.97 28.63
C CYS A 224 34.97 -9.69 29.41
N ILE A 225 34.00 -8.78 29.53
CA ILE A 225 34.20 -7.46 30.16
C ILE A 225 32.89 -6.92 30.78
N ASP A 226 32.99 -6.03 31.76
CA ASP A 226 31.87 -5.19 32.17
C ASP A 226 31.53 -4.10 31.11
N ALA A 227 30.43 -3.38 31.30
CA ALA A 227 29.92 -2.42 30.33
C ALA A 227 30.36 -0.97 30.58
N TYR A 228 31.36 -0.72 31.42
CA TYR A 228 31.66 0.64 31.91
C TYR A 228 32.88 1.31 31.24
N SER A 229 33.60 0.58 30.37
CA SER A 229 34.82 1.11 29.74
C SER A 229 34.57 1.82 28.41
N GLU A 230 34.56 3.14 28.41
CA GLU A 230 34.43 3.98 27.20
C GLU A 230 35.64 3.85 26.25
N THR A 231 36.85 3.83 26.79
CA THR A 231 38.11 3.86 26.02
C THR A 231 38.34 2.60 25.16
N MET A 232 37.66 1.50 25.47
CA MET A 232 37.75 0.24 24.73
C MET A 232 36.68 0.09 23.65
N ALA A 233 35.73 1.02 23.53
CA ALA A 233 34.54 0.82 22.73
C ALA A 233 34.85 0.53 21.25
N ASP A 234 35.76 1.29 20.63
CA ASP A 234 36.16 1.07 19.23
C ASP A 234 36.90 -0.25 19.02
N LYS A 235 37.81 -0.59 19.94
CA LYS A 235 38.55 -1.87 19.90
C LYS A 235 37.60 -3.06 19.97
N LEU A 236 36.60 -2.99 20.85
CA LEU A 236 35.59 -4.04 21.02
C LEU A 236 34.68 -4.18 19.79
N VAL A 237 34.20 -3.07 19.23
CA VAL A 237 33.38 -3.11 18.00
C VAL A 237 34.16 -3.72 16.84
N GLN A 238 35.42 -3.33 16.64
CA GLN A 238 36.25 -3.91 15.58
C GLN A 238 36.57 -5.38 15.82
N PHE A 239 36.82 -5.77 17.07
CA PHE A 239 37.03 -7.16 17.46
C PHE A 239 35.82 -8.04 17.08
N VAL A 240 34.61 -7.63 17.47
CA VAL A 240 33.37 -8.35 17.12
C VAL A 240 33.18 -8.35 15.60
N LYS A 241 33.29 -7.19 14.93
CA LYS A 241 33.11 -7.08 13.48
C LYS A 241 33.98 -8.09 12.71
N ARG A 242 35.23 -8.30 13.16
CA ARG A 242 36.20 -9.20 12.53
C ARG A 242 35.92 -10.69 12.79
N GLY A 243 35.13 -11.04 13.79
CA GLY A 243 34.77 -12.43 14.12
C GLY A 243 34.92 -12.81 15.60
N GLY A 244 35.32 -11.88 16.46
CA GLY A 244 35.44 -12.10 17.89
C GLY A 244 34.10 -12.33 18.59
N GLY A 245 34.12 -13.08 19.69
CA GLY A 245 32.99 -13.26 20.58
C GLY A 245 33.08 -12.34 21.80
N LEU A 246 32.05 -11.54 22.06
CA LEU A 246 32.02 -10.64 23.21
C LEU A 246 30.96 -11.05 24.23
N LEU A 247 31.38 -11.28 25.48
CA LEU A 247 30.50 -11.42 26.63
C LEU A 247 30.59 -10.12 27.45
N ILE A 248 29.49 -9.39 27.54
CA ILE A 248 29.47 -8.07 28.19
C ILE A 248 28.29 -7.94 29.14
N GLY A 249 28.49 -7.27 30.27
CA GLY A 249 27.41 -7.05 31.22
C GLY A 249 27.57 -5.79 32.05
N GLY A 250 26.46 -5.18 32.42
CA GLY A 250 26.41 -3.96 33.21
C GLY A 250 24.99 -3.48 33.43
N GLN A 251 24.81 -2.51 34.33
CA GLN A 251 23.50 -1.95 34.66
C GLN A 251 23.46 -0.45 34.38
N ALA A 252 22.74 -0.05 33.34
CA ALA A 252 22.68 1.35 32.93
C ALA A 252 21.77 2.21 33.83
N TRP A 253 20.77 1.61 34.49
CA TRP A 253 19.84 2.33 35.38
C TRP A 253 20.54 2.90 36.63
N ASP A 254 21.46 2.15 37.23
CA ASP A 254 22.21 2.63 38.39
C ASP A 254 23.28 3.65 37.98
N TRP A 255 23.95 3.41 36.85
CA TRP A 255 24.87 4.36 36.24
C TRP A 255 24.20 5.72 35.97
N ALA A 256 22.97 5.72 35.45
CA ALA A 256 22.20 6.93 35.18
C ALA A 256 21.93 7.76 36.44
N ASN A 257 21.69 7.10 37.59
CA ASN A 257 21.46 7.78 38.87
C ASN A 257 22.73 8.41 39.46
N GLN A 258 23.91 8.02 38.98
CA GLN A 258 25.20 8.49 39.47
C GLN A 258 25.81 9.60 38.59
N GLY A 259 25.35 9.75 37.35
CA GLY A 259 25.86 10.70 36.36
C GLY A 259 25.07 12.01 36.27
N GLU A 260 25.62 12.97 35.51
CA GLU A 260 24.91 14.19 35.08
C GLU A 260 24.28 14.06 33.68
N ASP A 261 24.53 12.93 32.98
CA ASP A 261 24.09 12.72 31.59
C ASP A 261 22.74 11.99 31.56
N GLU A 262 21.71 12.68 31.07
CA GLU A 262 20.33 12.19 31.03
C GLU A 262 20.06 11.25 29.83
N ARG A 263 21.02 11.02 28.91
CA ARG A 263 20.79 10.27 27.66
C ARG A 263 21.40 8.88 27.60
N VAL A 264 20.96 8.03 28.52
CA VAL A 264 21.53 6.70 28.78
C VAL A 264 21.63 5.82 27.52
N LEU A 265 20.65 5.86 26.62
CA LEU A 265 20.69 5.04 25.40
C LEU A 265 21.88 5.36 24.48
N PHE A 266 22.38 6.59 24.52
CA PHE A 266 23.43 7.06 23.60
C PHE A 266 24.77 7.34 24.27
N THR A 267 24.79 7.47 25.60
CA THR A 267 26.00 7.89 26.35
C THR A 267 26.54 6.81 27.30
N PHE A 268 25.73 5.81 27.67
CA PHE A 268 26.22 4.68 28.46
C PHE A 268 27.35 3.93 27.72
N PRO A 269 28.53 3.69 28.33
CA PRO A 269 29.68 3.10 27.63
C PRO A 269 29.38 1.74 26.99
N GLY A 270 28.56 0.91 27.65
CA GLY A 270 28.10 -0.37 27.10
C GLY A 270 27.35 -0.21 25.78
N ASN A 271 26.52 0.83 25.68
CA ASN A 271 25.77 1.14 24.46
C ASN A 271 26.66 1.64 23.34
N LEU A 272 27.84 2.21 23.62
CA LEU A 272 28.83 2.46 22.57
C LEU A 272 29.28 1.14 21.92
N VAL A 273 29.24 0.01 22.62
CA VAL A 273 29.70 -1.28 22.09
C VAL A 273 28.54 -2.12 21.54
N THR A 274 27.48 -2.30 22.32
CA THR A 274 26.41 -3.28 22.01
C THR A 274 25.39 -2.77 20.99
N SER A 275 25.24 -1.45 20.88
CA SER A 275 24.25 -0.83 19.99
C SER A 275 24.46 -1.18 18.51
N VAL A 276 25.70 -1.41 18.07
CA VAL A 276 26.01 -1.78 16.68
C VAL A 276 25.36 -3.11 16.28
N ALA A 277 25.13 -3.98 17.26
CA ALA A 277 24.42 -5.24 17.13
C ALA A 277 22.92 -5.12 17.48
N GLY A 278 22.43 -3.89 17.71
CA GLY A 278 21.04 -3.58 18.02
C GLY A 278 20.57 -4.00 19.42
N VAL A 279 21.49 -4.09 20.39
CA VAL A 279 21.18 -4.38 21.80
C VAL A 279 21.57 -3.17 22.65
N TYR A 280 20.65 -2.66 23.46
CA TYR A 280 20.85 -1.46 24.27
C TYR A 280 20.49 -1.74 25.73
N PHE A 281 21.34 -1.25 26.64
CA PHE A 281 21.02 -1.09 28.05
C PHE A 281 20.16 0.17 28.22
N THR A 282 19.10 0.07 29.03
CA THR A 282 18.19 1.19 29.28
C THR A 282 18.29 1.66 30.73
N GLU A 283 17.76 2.84 31.01
CA GLU A 283 17.58 3.37 32.37
C GLU A 283 16.43 2.71 33.15
N ILE A 284 15.67 1.82 32.49
CA ILE A 284 14.51 1.18 33.08
C ILE A 284 14.97 0.05 34.00
N LYS A 285 14.66 0.18 35.29
CA LYS A 285 14.86 -0.86 36.28
C LYS A 285 13.96 -2.07 35.98
N ALA A 286 14.53 -3.26 35.90
CA ALA A 286 13.77 -4.48 35.69
C ALA A 286 13.27 -5.07 37.01
N ASP A 287 12.12 -5.75 36.94
CA ASP A 287 11.54 -6.48 38.06
C ASP A 287 12.32 -7.79 38.33
N THR A 288 12.66 -8.03 39.60
CA THR A 288 13.47 -9.17 40.07
C THR A 288 12.67 -10.31 40.71
N SER A 289 11.33 -10.22 40.71
CA SER A 289 10.51 -11.13 41.52
C SER A 289 10.44 -12.57 41.00
N PHE A 290 10.58 -12.80 39.69
CA PHE A 290 10.59 -14.16 39.12
C PHE A 290 11.19 -14.26 37.71
N TYR A 291 11.97 -15.33 37.48
CA TYR A 291 12.56 -15.67 36.19
C TYR A 291 12.20 -17.10 35.79
N LYS A 292 11.56 -17.24 34.62
CA LYS A 292 11.18 -18.55 34.09
C LYS A 292 12.15 -19.02 32.99
N VAL A 293 12.70 -20.21 33.15
CA VAL A 293 13.48 -20.85 32.09
C VAL A 293 12.58 -21.18 30.89
N SER A 294 12.89 -20.57 29.76
CA SER A 294 12.10 -20.70 28.53
C SER A 294 12.59 -21.88 27.70
N LYS A 295 11.66 -22.73 27.25
CA LYS A 295 11.94 -23.88 26.36
C LYS A 295 12.02 -23.51 24.87
N LYS A 296 11.69 -22.27 24.53
CA LYS A 296 11.71 -21.71 23.18
C LYS A 296 12.09 -20.25 23.32
N MET A 297 12.71 -19.71 22.28
CA MET A 297 13.11 -18.29 22.25
C MET A 297 11.95 -17.38 22.70
N PRO A 298 12.16 -16.57 23.76
CA PRO A 298 11.19 -15.60 24.24
C PRO A 298 10.80 -14.59 23.16
N LYS A 299 9.73 -13.83 23.42
CA LYS A 299 9.31 -12.74 22.52
C LYS A 299 9.99 -11.45 22.93
N ILE A 300 10.26 -10.61 21.94
CA ILE A 300 10.64 -9.22 22.18
C ILE A 300 9.38 -8.42 22.54
N PRO A 301 9.40 -7.60 23.59
CA PRO A 301 8.32 -6.66 23.90
C PRO A 301 7.94 -5.79 22.70
N VAL A 302 6.66 -5.44 22.59
CA VAL A 302 6.19 -4.56 21.49
C VAL A 302 6.80 -3.17 21.61
N LEU A 303 6.90 -2.69 22.85
CA LEU A 303 7.33 -1.36 23.21
C LEU A 303 8.18 -1.46 24.48
N VAL A 304 9.33 -0.80 24.45
CA VAL A 304 10.15 -0.41 25.61
C VAL A 304 10.21 1.12 25.54
N SER A 305 10.00 1.82 26.65
CA SER A 305 9.90 3.29 26.63
C SER A 305 11.28 3.91 26.40
N CYS A 306 11.39 4.76 25.37
CA CYS A 306 12.61 5.47 25.00
C CYS A 306 12.30 6.91 24.56
N ASP A 307 11.12 7.43 24.95
CA ASP A 307 10.54 8.65 24.37
C ASP A 307 11.32 9.91 24.78
N ASP A 308 11.93 9.90 25.98
CA ASP A 308 12.65 11.06 26.51
C ASP A 308 13.93 11.32 25.71
N ASP A 309 14.75 10.29 25.47
CA ASP A 309 15.95 10.33 24.63
C ASP A 309 15.69 10.83 23.19
N LEU A 310 14.57 10.41 22.58
CA LEU A 310 14.22 10.77 21.19
C LEU A 310 13.59 12.16 21.09
N SER A 311 13.12 12.72 22.20
CA SER A 311 12.47 14.03 22.20
C SER A 311 13.45 15.16 21.85
N GLU A 312 14.67 15.08 22.35
CA GLU A 312 15.74 16.04 22.04
C GLU A 312 16.17 16.00 20.58
N ASP A 313 16.36 14.81 20.01
CA ASP A 313 16.72 14.64 18.60
C ASP A 313 15.69 15.31 17.69
N ARG A 314 14.42 15.11 18.04
CA ARG A 314 13.30 15.70 17.31
C ARG A 314 13.31 17.22 17.43
N ASP A 315 13.59 17.76 18.60
CA ASP A 315 13.67 19.20 18.84
C ASP A 315 14.87 19.84 18.12
N GLU A 316 16.01 19.15 18.02
CA GLU A 316 17.17 19.57 17.22
C GLU A 316 16.83 19.59 15.72
N LEU A 317 16.23 18.51 15.20
CA LEU A 317 15.82 18.40 13.79
C LEU A 317 14.79 19.45 13.40
N LEU A 318 13.85 19.75 14.29
CA LEU A 318 12.74 20.68 14.06
C LEU A 318 13.01 22.08 14.61
N HIS A 319 14.23 22.39 15.01
CA HIS A 319 14.57 23.69 15.57
C HIS A 319 14.20 24.82 14.60
N GLY A 320 13.30 25.71 15.05
CA GLY A 320 12.77 26.82 14.26
C GLY A 320 11.74 26.44 13.18
N ILE A 321 11.25 25.19 13.16
CA ILE A 321 10.36 24.65 12.12
C ILE A 321 9.03 24.23 12.73
N SER A 322 7.97 24.93 12.35
CA SER A 322 6.60 24.63 12.79
C SER A 322 5.79 23.82 11.76
N GLU A 323 6.22 23.82 10.50
CA GLU A 323 5.56 23.17 9.40
C GLU A 323 6.56 22.81 8.30
N LEU A 324 6.37 21.65 7.69
CA LEU A 324 7.14 21.15 6.55
C LEU A 324 6.26 21.25 5.29
N ASP A 325 6.37 22.35 4.57
CA ASP A 325 5.44 22.70 3.48
C ASP A 325 5.99 22.35 2.08
N ILE A 326 5.28 21.45 1.39
CA ILE A 326 5.56 21.05 0.00
C ILE A 326 4.39 21.34 -0.96
N THR A 327 3.44 22.21 -0.60
CA THR A 327 2.17 22.46 -1.33
C THR A 327 2.34 22.85 -2.80
N ASN A 328 3.47 23.47 -3.16
CA ASN A 328 3.76 23.91 -4.54
C ASN A 328 4.78 23.01 -5.24
N SER A 329 4.97 21.78 -4.76
CA SER A 329 5.81 20.79 -5.44
C SER A 329 4.93 19.91 -6.33
N ASP A 330 5.35 19.69 -7.58
CA ASP A 330 4.75 18.69 -8.47
C ASP A 330 5.21 17.28 -8.06
N CYS A 331 5.15 16.95 -6.76
CA CYS A 331 5.59 15.67 -6.23
C CYS A 331 4.57 15.07 -5.26
N PHE A 332 4.33 13.76 -5.41
CA PHE A 332 3.52 12.96 -4.51
C PHE A 332 4.46 12.06 -3.73
N PRO A 333 4.79 12.37 -2.46
CA PRO A 333 5.71 11.54 -1.71
C PRO A 333 5.06 10.23 -1.28
N SER A 334 5.87 9.20 -1.10
CA SER A 334 5.44 7.95 -0.47
C SER A 334 5.23 8.18 1.02
N GLN A 335 4.22 7.54 1.58
CA GLN A 335 4.01 7.50 3.03
C GLN A 335 5.06 6.58 3.69
N LEU A 336 5.62 7.05 4.80
CA LEU A 336 6.53 6.32 5.65
C LEU A 336 5.76 5.59 6.76
N LEU A 337 6.11 4.32 6.99
CA LEU A 337 5.74 3.53 8.15
C LEU A 337 6.87 3.65 9.18
N VAL A 338 6.61 4.34 10.28
CA VAL A 338 7.57 4.46 11.40
C VAL A 338 7.25 3.36 12.43
N HIS A 339 8.12 2.36 12.50
CA HIS A 339 7.88 1.12 13.23
C HIS A 339 9.02 0.64 14.14
N GLY A 340 10.20 1.26 14.12
CA GLY A 340 11.29 0.93 15.05
C GLY A 340 11.16 1.64 16.38
N SER A 341 11.70 1.05 17.45
CA SER A 341 11.65 1.67 18.78
C SER A 341 12.46 2.97 18.88
N LEU A 342 13.51 3.12 18.06
CA LEU A 342 14.34 4.34 17.98
C LEU A 342 14.03 5.17 16.73
N ALA A 343 12.87 4.96 16.10
CA ALA A 343 12.41 5.71 14.93
C ALA A 343 11.23 6.61 15.31
N PHE A 344 11.19 7.83 14.77
CA PHE A 344 10.18 8.82 15.10
C PHE A 344 9.74 9.65 13.88
N PRO A 345 8.46 10.03 13.79
CA PRO A 345 7.95 10.87 12.71
C PRO A 345 8.35 12.33 12.89
N LEU A 346 8.54 13.06 11.78
CA LEU A 346 8.89 14.48 11.75
C LEU A 346 7.86 15.35 11.01
N GLY A 347 7.18 14.80 10.02
CA GLY A 347 6.14 15.50 9.25
C GLY A 347 4.93 14.63 9.00
N LEU A 348 3.79 15.03 9.56
CA LEU A 348 2.52 14.29 9.50
C LEU A 348 1.43 15.11 8.82
N ASP A 349 0.62 14.48 7.97
CA ASP A 349 -0.61 15.09 7.46
C ASP A 349 -1.76 15.03 8.49
N THR A 350 -2.94 15.50 8.11
CA THR A 350 -4.13 15.48 8.97
C THR A 350 -4.66 14.09 9.29
N TYR A 351 -4.21 13.06 8.57
CA TYR A 351 -4.58 11.65 8.75
C TYR A 351 -3.42 10.83 9.34
N HIS A 352 -2.39 11.50 9.87
CA HIS A 352 -1.18 10.89 10.43
C HIS A 352 -0.31 10.14 9.41
N GLY A 353 -0.47 10.44 8.11
CA GLY A 353 0.45 10.02 7.06
C GLY A 353 1.80 10.72 7.21
N CYS A 354 2.86 9.93 7.43
CA CYS A 354 4.21 10.43 7.66
C CYS A 354 4.97 10.62 6.34
N VAL A 355 5.54 11.80 6.11
CA VAL A 355 6.32 12.13 4.90
C VAL A 355 7.83 12.20 5.13
N ILE A 356 8.23 12.54 6.37
CA ILE A 356 9.62 12.59 6.82
C ILE A 356 9.69 11.94 8.19
N ALA A 357 10.66 11.06 8.38
CA ALA A 357 10.94 10.36 9.64
C ALA A 357 12.45 10.30 9.88
N ALA A 358 12.84 10.11 11.13
CA ALA A 358 14.23 9.89 11.50
C ALA A 358 14.35 8.70 12.45
N ALA A 359 15.55 8.14 12.55
CA ALA A 359 15.86 7.05 13.45
C ALA A 359 17.32 7.07 13.91
N ARG A 360 17.57 6.48 15.07
CA ARG A 360 18.92 6.08 15.50
C ARG A 360 19.11 4.58 15.36
N TYR A 361 20.34 4.19 15.02
CA TYR A 361 20.74 2.79 14.98
C TYR A 361 22.25 2.67 15.21
N GLY A 362 22.65 1.77 16.09
CA GLY A 362 24.02 1.78 16.62
C GLY A 362 24.37 3.14 17.20
N ARG A 363 25.49 3.67 16.73
CA ARG A 363 25.98 5.02 17.06
C ARG A 363 25.52 6.09 16.06
N GLY A 364 24.89 5.68 14.94
CA GLY A 364 24.57 6.56 13.82
C GLY A 364 23.11 6.97 13.77
N ARG A 365 22.79 7.66 12.68
CA ARG A 365 21.58 8.46 12.53
C ARG A 365 21.05 8.37 11.10
N VAL A 366 19.74 8.36 10.94
CA VAL A 366 19.08 8.23 9.64
C VAL A 366 17.93 9.23 9.56
N VAL A 367 17.83 9.95 8.44
CA VAL A 367 16.67 10.76 8.07
C VAL A 367 16.15 10.27 6.73
N VAL A 368 14.85 10.02 6.64
CA VAL A 368 14.19 9.51 5.43
C VAL A 368 13.12 10.49 4.97
N THR A 369 13.12 10.79 3.67
CA THR A 369 12.06 11.54 3.00
C THR A 369 11.34 10.64 1.99
N GLY A 370 10.01 10.74 1.94
CA GLY A 370 9.17 9.93 1.04
C GLY A 370 9.35 10.21 -0.46
N HIS A 371 10.24 11.15 -0.83
CA HIS A 371 10.63 11.42 -2.20
C HIS A 371 11.90 12.28 -2.25
N LYS A 372 12.84 11.96 -3.14
CA LYS A 372 14.06 12.78 -3.35
C LYS A 372 13.82 14.25 -3.73
N VAL A 373 12.65 14.61 -4.27
CA VAL A 373 12.35 15.99 -4.70
C VAL A 373 12.30 16.93 -3.50
N LEU A 374 12.06 16.41 -2.29
CA LEU A 374 12.11 17.18 -1.05
C LEU A 374 13.49 17.82 -0.83
N PHE A 375 14.58 17.24 -1.38
CA PHE A 375 15.91 17.83 -1.36
C PHE A 375 16.06 19.08 -2.24
N THR A 376 15.04 19.44 -3.01
CA THR A 376 15.02 20.62 -3.90
C THR A 376 14.00 21.67 -3.48
N VAL A 377 13.15 21.37 -2.49
CA VAL A 377 12.11 22.29 -2.03
C VAL A 377 12.74 23.37 -1.14
N GLY A 378 12.84 24.60 -1.65
CA GLY A 378 13.47 25.70 -0.91
C GLY A 378 12.85 26.00 0.46
N LYS A 379 11.53 25.79 0.63
CA LYS A 379 10.85 25.93 1.93
C LYS A 379 11.35 24.95 3.00
N LEU A 380 11.91 23.81 2.59
CA LEU A 380 12.52 22.84 3.50
C LEU A 380 13.97 23.16 3.85
N GLY A 381 14.55 24.24 3.31
CA GLY A 381 15.96 24.61 3.54
C GLY A 381 16.42 24.56 5.00
N PRO A 382 15.73 25.20 5.96
CA PRO A 382 16.08 25.11 7.38
C PRO A 382 16.09 23.67 7.91
N PHE A 383 15.10 22.87 7.52
CA PHE A 383 15.03 21.45 7.90
C PHE A 383 16.20 20.65 7.31
N LEU A 384 16.52 20.84 6.03
CA LEU A 384 17.62 20.13 5.38
C LEU A 384 18.97 20.42 6.06
N LEU A 385 19.19 21.66 6.51
CA LEU A 385 20.38 22.05 7.26
C LEU A 385 20.43 21.40 8.65
N ASN A 386 19.32 21.43 9.39
CA ASN A 386 19.23 20.77 10.70
C ASN A 386 19.45 19.26 10.57
N ALA A 387 18.84 18.63 9.56
CA ALA A 387 18.99 17.21 9.28
C ALA A 387 20.44 16.83 9.02
N VAL A 388 21.17 17.55 8.17
CA VAL A 388 22.58 17.23 7.88
C VAL A 388 23.49 17.45 9.09
N ARG A 389 23.26 18.50 9.89
CA ARG A 389 24.01 18.74 11.14
C ARG A 389 23.76 17.65 12.17
N TRP A 390 22.50 17.28 12.35
CA TRP A 390 22.12 16.18 13.24
C TRP A 390 22.72 14.87 12.74
N LEU A 391 22.68 14.58 11.44
CA LEU A 391 23.28 13.37 10.86
C LEU A 391 24.81 13.31 11.03
N ASP A 392 25.52 14.43 10.94
CA ASP A 392 26.98 14.46 11.14
C ASP A 392 27.35 14.11 12.58
N GLY A 393 26.49 14.44 13.54
CA GLY A 393 26.70 14.12 14.96
C GLY A 393 27.99 14.70 15.54
N GLY A 394 28.56 15.73 14.91
CA GLY A 394 29.83 16.33 15.30
C GLY A 394 31.08 15.57 14.84
N ARG A 395 30.94 14.56 13.98
CA ARG A 395 32.07 13.78 13.44
C ARG A 395 33.00 14.59 12.54
N ARG A 396 32.51 15.68 11.93
CA ARG A 396 33.30 16.57 11.05
C ARG A 396 33.98 15.84 9.88
N GLY A 397 33.36 14.78 9.38
CA GLY A 397 33.79 14.10 8.15
C GLY A 397 33.26 14.81 6.91
N LYS A 398 33.43 14.20 5.73
CA LYS A 398 32.83 14.74 4.51
C LYS A 398 31.33 14.51 4.47
N ILE A 399 30.58 15.53 4.06
CA ILE A 399 29.17 15.39 3.72
C ILE A 399 29.10 15.06 2.23
N VAL A 400 28.84 13.80 1.93
CA VAL A 400 28.82 13.27 0.57
C VAL A 400 27.39 13.33 0.03
N VAL A 401 27.23 13.93 -1.14
CA VAL A 401 25.96 14.02 -1.87
C VAL A 401 26.08 13.23 -3.15
N GLN A 402 25.15 12.29 -3.36
CA GLN A 402 25.09 11.49 -4.58
C GLN A 402 24.98 12.40 -5.82
N THR A 403 25.69 12.07 -6.90
CA THR A 403 25.76 12.86 -8.14
C THR A 403 24.40 13.36 -8.66
N GLU A 404 23.38 12.51 -8.62
CA GLU A 404 22.01 12.79 -9.08
C GLU A 404 21.28 13.82 -8.20
N LEU A 405 21.79 14.08 -6.99
CA LEU A 405 21.23 14.99 -5.99
C LEU A 405 22.05 16.27 -5.84
N ARG A 406 22.90 16.63 -6.82
CA ARG A 406 23.75 17.83 -6.79
C ARG A 406 23.04 19.16 -6.44
N THR A 407 21.73 19.24 -6.65
CA THR A 407 20.92 20.40 -6.26
C THR A 407 20.88 20.59 -4.74
N LEU A 408 20.92 19.51 -3.97
CA LEU A 408 21.01 19.54 -2.51
C LEU A 408 22.30 20.23 -2.04
N SER A 409 23.42 19.93 -2.70
CA SER A 409 24.72 20.56 -2.42
C SER A 409 24.64 22.09 -2.48
N GLY A 410 23.98 22.64 -3.52
CA GLY A 410 23.78 24.09 -3.64
C GLY A 410 22.95 24.70 -2.49
N LEU A 411 21.91 23.99 -2.02
CA LEU A 411 21.10 24.45 -0.89
C LEU A 411 21.86 24.38 0.44
N LEU A 412 22.65 23.33 0.65
CA LEU A 412 23.48 23.16 1.84
C LEU A 412 24.59 24.20 1.92
N ALA A 413 25.20 24.54 0.78
CA ALA A 413 26.23 25.59 0.69
C ALA A 413 25.70 26.97 1.13
N VAL A 414 24.44 27.31 0.80
CA VAL A 414 23.80 28.56 1.26
C VAL A 414 23.71 28.61 2.79
N GLY A 415 23.57 27.46 3.45
CA GLY A 415 23.58 27.34 4.92
C GLY A 415 24.96 27.11 5.54
N GLY A 416 26.03 27.27 4.77
CA GLY A 416 27.42 27.15 5.23
C GLY A 416 27.90 25.71 5.44
N ILE A 417 27.30 24.75 4.73
CA ILE A 417 27.70 23.34 4.79
C ILE A 417 28.43 22.97 3.49
N ASP A 418 29.71 22.65 3.60
CA ASP A 418 30.51 22.15 2.49
C ASP A 418 30.20 20.69 2.21
N THR A 419 30.04 20.35 0.93
CA THR A 419 29.69 19.00 0.48
C THR A 419 30.60 18.51 -0.62
N SER A 420 30.84 17.21 -0.67
CA SER A 420 31.50 16.53 -1.80
C SER A 420 30.47 15.81 -2.65
N ILE A 421 30.55 15.96 -3.98
CA ILE A 421 29.64 15.28 -4.90
C ILE A 421 30.32 14.01 -5.41
N GLU A 422 29.79 12.85 -5.05
CA GLU A 422 30.37 11.55 -5.39
C GLU A 422 29.28 10.58 -5.88
N PRO A 423 29.61 9.57 -6.70
CA PRO A 423 28.63 8.57 -7.14
C PRO A 423 28.19 7.61 -6.02
N GLN A 424 29.05 7.37 -5.03
CA GLN A 424 28.87 6.37 -3.98
C GLN A 424 29.43 6.86 -2.64
N LEU A 425 29.17 6.12 -1.56
CA LEU A 425 29.75 6.37 -0.25
C LEU A 425 31.29 6.38 -0.32
N THR A 426 31.93 7.30 0.41
CA THR A 426 33.39 7.34 0.59
C THR A 426 33.76 7.01 2.03
N SER A 427 34.95 6.45 2.24
CA SER A 427 35.41 6.02 3.56
C SER A 427 35.64 7.16 4.56
N ASP A 428 35.79 8.39 4.07
CA ASP A 428 35.94 9.62 4.87
C ASP A 428 34.62 10.38 5.07
N ALA A 429 33.50 9.81 4.62
CA ALA A 429 32.18 10.39 4.83
C ALA A 429 31.77 10.36 6.31
N SER A 430 31.15 11.43 6.79
CA SER A 430 30.34 11.42 8.01
C SER A 430 28.86 11.34 7.69
N VAL A 431 28.43 11.95 6.58
CA VAL A 431 27.04 11.94 6.12
C VAL A 431 26.99 11.54 4.65
N TYR A 432 26.06 10.67 4.27
CA TYR A 432 25.78 10.33 2.88
C TYR A 432 24.32 10.62 2.52
N CYS A 433 24.13 11.52 1.56
CA CYS A 433 22.82 11.93 1.05
C CYS A 433 22.58 11.27 -0.32
N PHE A 434 21.58 10.40 -0.43
CA PHE A 434 21.42 9.57 -1.64
C PHE A 434 20.00 9.04 -1.85
N GLU A 435 19.74 8.54 -3.06
CA GLU A 435 18.57 7.73 -3.41
C GLU A 435 19.00 6.25 -3.54
N PRO A 436 18.35 5.33 -2.82
CA PRO A 436 18.64 3.90 -2.89
C PRO A 436 18.13 3.32 -4.22
N THR A 437 19.04 3.14 -5.18
CA THR A 437 18.80 2.47 -6.46
C THR A 437 19.08 0.96 -6.34
N SER A 438 18.96 0.19 -7.44
CA SER A 438 19.08 -1.28 -7.41
C SER A 438 20.47 -1.82 -7.06
N ASP A 439 21.52 -1.00 -7.12
CA ASP A 439 22.92 -1.45 -7.08
C ASP A 439 23.65 -1.04 -5.78
N VAL A 440 22.90 -0.77 -4.71
CA VAL A 440 23.45 -0.28 -3.44
C VAL A 440 23.90 -1.45 -2.55
N ASP A 441 25.14 -1.36 -2.02
CA ASP A 441 25.61 -2.28 -0.98
C ASP A 441 24.92 -1.94 0.36
N VAL A 442 23.78 -2.59 0.58
CA VAL A 442 22.94 -2.43 1.77
C VAL A 442 23.73 -2.70 3.05
N LYS A 443 24.64 -3.69 3.04
CA LYS A 443 25.38 -4.09 4.23
C LYS A 443 26.42 -3.04 4.60
N GLU A 444 27.15 -2.52 3.62
CA GLU A 444 28.11 -1.43 3.84
C GLU A 444 27.43 -0.22 4.47
N LEU A 445 26.26 0.17 3.97
CA LEU A 445 25.50 1.30 4.52
C LEU A 445 24.95 1.05 5.93
N GLN A 446 24.52 -0.18 6.23
CA GLN A 446 24.08 -0.56 7.57
C GLN A 446 25.23 -0.51 8.57
N GLU A 447 26.40 -1.02 8.20
CA GLU A 447 27.61 -0.92 9.03
C GLU A 447 28.06 0.53 9.19
N PHE A 448 28.00 1.34 8.13
CA PHE A 448 28.29 2.77 8.19
C PHE A 448 27.42 3.48 9.23
N VAL A 449 26.10 3.26 9.24
CA VAL A 449 25.21 3.81 10.26
C VAL A 449 25.51 3.21 11.63
N ALA A 450 25.63 1.89 11.76
CA ALA A 450 25.89 1.24 13.04
C ALA A 450 27.14 1.81 13.73
N GLU A 451 28.19 2.13 12.98
CA GLU A 451 29.46 2.68 13.46
C GLU A 451 29.49 4.22 13.58
N GLY A 452 28.36 4.90 13.41
CA GLY A 452 28.21 6.32 13.70
C GLY A 452 28.02 7.23 12.50
N GLY A 453 27.89 6.69 11.29
CA GLY A 453 27.59 7.45 10.09
C GLY A 453 26.15 7.96 10.03
N GLY A 454 25.94 9.03 9.26
CA GLY A 454 24.64 9.64 9.01
C GLY A 454 24.11 9.34 7.60
N LEU A 455 22.89 8.81 7.46
CA LEU A 455 22.24 8.66 6.15
C LEU A 455 21.09 9.64 5.96
N PHE A 456 21.12 10.39 4.85
CA PHE A 456 19.99 11.19 4.39
C PHE A 456 19.37 10.57 3.13
N VAL A 457 18.25 9.89 3.30
CA VAL A 457 17.66 9.06 2.25
C VAL A 457 16.45 9.76 1.63
N GLY A 458 16.45 9.92 0.31
CA GLY A 458 15.30 10.41 -0.46
C GLY A 458 14.82 9.36 -1.45
N ALA A 459 13.66 8.76 -1.20
CA ALA A 459 13.23 7.58 -1.96
C ALA A 459 11.71 7.50 -2.11
N GLN A 460 11.24 6.94 -3.23
CA GLN A 460 9.82 6.78 -3.52
C GLN A 460 9.46 5.33 -3.89
N ALA A 461 8.64 4.68 -3.06
CA ALA A 461 8.24 3.28 -3.27
C ALA A 461 6.92 3.15 -4.04
N TRP A 462 6.02 4.14 -4.02
CA TRP A 462 4.74 4.04 -4.74
C TRP A 462 4.93 3.89 -6.26
N TRP A 463 5.85 4.66 -6.85
CA TRP A 463 6.17 4.58 -8.28
C TRP A 463 6.89 3.27 -8.63
N TRP A 464 7.76 2.80 -7.73
CA TRP A 464 8.40 1.49 -7.87
C TRP A 464 7.36 0.36 -7.85
N ALA A 465 6.40 0.40 -6.93
CA ALA A 465 5.32 -0.57 -6.83
C ALA A 465 4.40 -0.54 -8.06
N PHE A 466 4.14 0.65 -8.60
CA PHE A 466 3.42 0.79 -9.87
C PHE A 466 4.13 0.09 -11.03
N LYS A 467 5.48 0.18 -11.10
CA LYS A 467 6.29 -0.53 -12.10
C LYS A 467 6.45 -2.02 -11.83
N ASN A 468 6.23 -2.48 -10.61
CA ASN A 468 6.42 -3.86 -10.16
C ASN A 468 5.13 -4.44 -9.54
N PRO A 469 4.04 -4.56 -10.32
CA PRO A 469 2.75 -4.97 -9.79
C PRO A 469 2.80 -6.40 -9.21
N GLY A 470 2.24 -6.59 -8.02
CA GLY A 470 2.21 -7.87 -7.32
C GLY A 470 3.46 -8.15 -6.47
N VAL A 471 4.47 -7.29 -6.51
CA VAL A 471 5.65 -7.38 -5.65
C VAL A 471 5.52 -6.41 -4.48
N SER A 472 5.64 -6.91 -3.25
CA SER A 472 5.60 -6.05 -2.06
C SER A 472 6.82 -5.10 -2.02
N PRO A 473 6.62 -3.77 -2.03
CA PRO A 473 7.74 -2.84 -1.84
C PRO A 473 8.34 -2.96 -0.44
N LEU A 474 7.55 -3.31 0.58
CA LEU A 474 8.05 -3.50 1.95
C LEU A 474 9.07 -4.63 2.05
N ALA A 475 8.99 -5.62 1.15
CA ALA A 475 9.90 -6.76 1.10
C ALA A 475 11.02 -6.64 0.06
N ARG A 476 10.81 -5.91 -1.04
CA ARG A 476 11.68 -6.00 -2.23
C ARG A 476 12.18 -4.66 -2.79
N PHE A 477 11.64 -3.54 -2.32
CA PHE A 477 12.14 -2.23 -2.73
C PHE A 477 13.55 -2.03 -2.15
N PRO A 478 14.58 -1.67 -2.95
CA PRO A 478 15.95 -1.49 -2.45
C PRO A 478 16.06 -0.56 -1.24
N GLY A 479 15.29 0.53 -1.22
CA GLY A 479 15.23 1.41 -0.06
C GLY A 479 14.75 0.72 1.22
N ASN A 480 13.80 -0.21 1.14
CA ASN A 480 13.29 -0.92 2.33
C ASN A 480 14.22 -2.05 2.78
N LEU A 481 14.99 -2.66 1.88
CA LEU A 481 16.05 -3.60 2.27
C LEU A 481 17.08 -2.92 3.19
N LEU A 482 17.36 -1.63 2.93
CA LEU A 482 18.21 -0.80 3.79
C LEU A 482 17.50 -0.30 5.05
N LEU A 483 16.29 0.24 4.91
CA LEU A 483 15.64 1.04 5.94
C LEU A 483 14.83 0.25 6.97
N ASN A 484 14.34 -0.95 6.62
CA ASN A 484 13.56 -1.77 7.56
C ASN A 484 14.32 -2.02 8.88
N PRO A 485 15.62 -2.40 8.88
CA PRO A 485 16.41 -2.55 10.11
C PRO A 485 16.50 -1.29 10.98
N PHE A 486 16.42 -0.11 10.37
CA PHE A 486 16.40 1.17 11.09
C PHE A 486 15.01 1.54 11.61
N GLY A 487 13.99 0.73 11.34
CA GLY A 487 12.65 0.96 11.84
C GLY A 487 11.77 1.87 10.98
N ILE A 488 12.16 2.13 9.73
CA ILE A 488 11.40 2.98 8.81
C ILE A 488 11.18 2.20 7.51
N SER A 489 9.94 2.14 7.04
CA SER A 489 9.65 1.59 5.70
C SER A 489 8.94 2.61 4.83
N ILE A 490 9.19 2.57 3.53
CA ILE A 490 8.54 3.39 2.51
C ILE A 490 7.44 2.54 1.86
N THR A 491 6.19 2.98 2.01
CA THR A 491 5.02 2.23 1.55
C THR A 491 4.66 2.53 0.09
N SER A 492 3.80 1.71 -0.52
CA SER A 492 3.23 1.99 -1.85
C SER A 492 2.18 3.10 -1.87
N GLN A 493 1.80 3.65 -0.72
CA GLN A 493 0.79 4.70 -0.62
C GLN A 493 1.44 6.06 -0.90
N SER A 494 0.85 6.84 -1.78
CA SER A 494 1.23 8.24 -1.99
C SER A 494 0.44 9.16 -1.05
N LEU A 495 1.09 10.24 -0.63
CA LEU A 495 0.47 11.35 0.07
C LEU A 495 0.27 12.52 -0.90
N ASN A 496 -0.75 13.32 -0.65
CA ASN A 496 -0.92 14.58 -1.39
C ASN A 496 0.13 15.59 -0.94
N PRO A 497 0.72 16.38 -1.85
CA PRO A 497 1.55 17.50 -1.45
C PRO A 497 0.73 18.49 -0.65
N GLY A 498 1.31 18.98 0.44
CA GLY A 498 0.64 19.89 1.35
C GLY A 498 1.54 20.31 2.50
N PRO A 499 1.01 21.11 3.44
CA PRO A 499 1.69 21.34 4.69
C PRO A 499 1.65 20.09 5.56
N PHE A 500 2.82 19.65 6.02
CA PHE A 500 2.94 18.58 7.00
C PHE A 500 3.25 19.19 8.36
N ARG A 501 2.43 18.87 9.35
CA ARG A 501 2.59 19.36 10.71
C ARG A 501 3.74 18.66 11.38
N THR A 502 4.53 19.41 12.11
CA THR A 502 5.60 18.86 12.93
C THR A 502 5.05 18.41 14.29
N PRO A 503 5.58 17.31 14.86
CA PRO A 503 5.37 16.98 16.27
C PRO A 503 5.69 18.18 17.17
N LYS A 504 4.91 18.34 18.25
CA LYS A 504 5.16 19.39 19.25
C LYS A 504 5.69 18.77 20.54
N ALA A 505 6.62 19.46 21.19
CA ALA A 505 7.12 19.07 22.51
C ALA A 505 5.96 18.84 23.50
N GLY A 506 6.04 17.74 24.26
CA GLY A 506 5.00 17.32 25.21
C GLY A 506 3.69 16.79 24.60
N ILE A 507 3.52 16.81 23.27
CA ILE A 507 2.34 16.26 22.59
C ILE A 507 2.71 14.94 21.92
N ARG A 508 1.96 13.89 22.26
CA ARG A 508 2.14 12.57 21.69
C ARG A 508 1.83 12.58 20.19
N THR A 509 2.66 11.90 19.42
CA THR A 509 2.45 11.70 17.98
C THR A 509 2.22 10.23 17.67
N TYR A 510 1.56 10.00 16.54
CA TYR A 510 1.28 8.64 16.10
C TYR A 510 2.58 7.89 15.80
N HIS A 511 2.76 6.75 16.44
CA HIS A 511 3.83 5.78 16.18
C HIS A 511 3.23 4.36 16.19
N PHE A 512 3.65 3.51 15.25
CA PHE A 512 3.00 2.22 15.04
C PHE A 512 3.06 1.30 16.27
N ARG A 513 4.26 1.08 16.83
CA ARG A 513 4.44 0.17 17.98
C ARG A 513 3.75 0.69 19.24
N SER A 514 3.85 1.99 19.50
CA SER A 514 3.23 2.62 20.66
C SER A 514 1.70 2.51 20.60
N THR A 515 1.12 2.77 19.42
CA THR A 515 -0.32 2.60 19.18
C THR A 515 -0.76 1.14 19.26
N LEU A 516 0.06 0.20 18.75
CA LEU A 516 -0.22 -1.23 18.83
C LEU A 516 -0.22 -1.74 20.28
N ALA A 517 0.71 -1.26 21.11
CA ALA A 517 0.77 -1.60 22.53
C ALA A 517 -0.49 -1.12 23.28
N GLU A 518 -0.95 0.11 23.02
CA GLU A 518 -2.23 0.60 23.56
C GLU A 518 -3.43 -0.20 23.08
N PHE A 519 -3.45 -0.54 21.80
CA PHE A 519 -4.49 -1.37 21.23
C PHE A 519 -4.54 -2.74 21.89
N GLU A 520 -3.39 -3.38 22.16
CA GLU A 520 -3.32 -4.63 22.92
C GLU A 520 -3.92 -4.49 24.32
N VAL A 521 -3.61 -3.41 25.05
CA VAL A 521 -4.16 -3.12 26.38
C VAL A 521 -5.68 -2.96 26.33
N ILE A 522 -6.19 -2.17 25.38
CA ILE A 522 -7.63 -1.92 25.20
C ILE A 522 -8.36 -3.24 24.92
N MET A 523 -7.82 -4.05 24.01
CA MET A 523 -8.41 -5.33 23.68
C MET A 523 -8.40 -6.28 24.90
N GLY A 524 -7.30 -6.32 25.67
CA GLY A 524 -7.13 -7.21 26.82
C GLY A 524 -7.96 -6.84 28.06
N ARG A 525 -8.07 -5.56 28.40
CA ARG A 525 -8.71 -5.07 29.64
C ARG A 525 -10.08 -4.43 29.43
N LYS A 526 -10.52 -4.26 28.16
CA LYS A 526 -11.73 -3.51 27.77
C LYS A 526 -11.78 -2.09 28.36
N ARG A 527 -10.62 -1.49 28.65
CA ARG A 527 -10.44 -0.16 29.21
C ARG A 527 -9.18 0.48 28.61
N GLY A 528 -9.21 1.79 28.44
CA GLY A 528 -8.18 2.57 27.75
C GLY A 528 -8.77 3.36 26.58
N ASN A 529 -8.07 4.38 26.12
CA ASN A 529 -8.44 5.16 24.94
C ASN A 529 -7.19 5.39 24.11
N VAL A 530 -7.32 5.32 22.79
CA VAL A 530 -6.28 5.77 21.86
C VAL A 530 -6.66 7.17 21.42
N GLU A 531 -5.67 8.00 21.12
CA GLU A 531 -5.91 9.30 20.50
C GLU A 531 -6.72 9.18 19.20
N LYS A 532 -7.54 10.20 18.95
CA LYS A 532 -8.44 10.24 17.80
C LYS A 532 -7.63 10.17 16.50
N GLY A 533 -8.06 9.30 15.58
CA GLY A 533 -7.46 9.07 14.26
C GLY A 533 -6.42 7.94 14.24
N TRP A 534 -5.88 7.55 15.39
CA TRP A 534 -4.79 6.57 15.44
C TRP A 534 -5.26 5.14 15.17
N LEU A 535 -6.49 4.77 15.54
CA LEU A 535 -7.03 3.44 15.21
C LEU A 535 -7.33 3.31 13.71
N ALA A 536 -7.76 4.41 13.08
CA ALA A 536 -7.91 4.47 11.62
C ALA A 536 -6.58 4.26 10.91
N LYS A 537 -5.48 4.74 11.50
CA LYS A 537 -4.12 4.63 10.97
C LYS A 537 -3.43 3.29 11.27
N LEU A 538 -3.65 2.74 12.47
CA LEU A 538 -3.09 1.47 12.94
C LEU A 538 -3.40 0.29 12.00
N GLY A 539 -4.63 0.25 11.48
CA GLY A 539 -5.08 -0.81 10.59
C GLY A 539 -4.24 -0.93 9.31
N PRO A 540 -4.22 0.11 8.45
CA PRO A 540 -3.37 0.14 7.26
C PRO A 540 -1.87 -0.05 7.55
N ASP A 541 -1.35 0.54 8.64
CA ASP A 541 0.06 0.43 8.98
C ASP A 541 0.44 -0.97 9.46
N GLY A 542 -0.42 -1.62 10.23
CA GLY A 542 -0.20 -3.03 10.59
C GLY A 542 -0.30 -3.96 9.38
N ALA A 543 -1.18 -3.65 8.41
CA ALA A 543 -1.23 -4.38 7.14
C ALA A 543 0.04 -4.16 6.30
N ALA A 544 0.65 -2.97 6.32
CA ALA A 544 1.93 -2.71 5.69
C ALA A 544 3.08 -3.44 6.42
N PHE A 545 3.11 -3.36 7.76
CA PHE A 545 4.12 -4.03 8.59
C PHE A 545 4.15 -5.54 8.34
N LEU A 546 2.99 -6.18 8.18
CA LEU A 546 2.88 -7.62 7.91
C LEU A 546 3.45 -8.06 6.56
N GLN A 547 3.77 -7.12 5.67
CA GLN A 547 4.44 -7.38 4.40
C GLN A 547 5.97 -7.28 4.50
N ILE A 548 6.51 -6.86 5.65
CA ILE A 548 7.95 -6.92 5.93
C ILE A 548 8.32 -8.40 6.16
N PRO A 549 9.39 -8.92 5.51
CA PRO A 549 9.86 -10.28 5.75
C PRO A 549 10.22 -10.46 7.23
N ALA A 550 9.55 -11.42 7.88
CA ALA A 550 9.75 -11.67 9.30
C ALA A 550 10.49 -12.98 9.60
N GLU A 551 10.74 -13.82 8.59
CA GLU A 551 11.40 -15.11 8.80
C GLU A 551 12.82 -14.92 9.35
N GLU A 552 13.12 -15.60 10.46
CA GLU A 552 14.40 -15.49 11.19
C GLU A 552 14.78 -14.08 11.69
N VAL A 553 13.83 -13.13 11.75
CA VAL A 553 14.04 -11.80 12.34
C VAL A 553 13.17 -11.65 13.60
N PRO A 554 13.72 -11.88 14.82
CA PRO A 554 12.96 -11.94 16.07
C PRO A 554 12.09 -10.72 16.36
N ALA A 555 12.56 -9.52 15.99
CA ALA A 555 11.86 -8.25 16.18
C ALA A 555 10.55 -8.17 15.39
N TYR A 556 10.52 -8.71 14.15
CA TYR A 556 9.33 -8.74 13.31
C TYR A 556 8.46 -9.96 13.60
N MET A 557 9.06 -11.13 13.85
CA MET A 557 8.34 -12.35 14.26
C MET A 557 7.47 -12.11 15.50
N SER A 558 8.00 -11.38 16.49
CA SER A 558 7.29 -11.08 17.73
C SER A 558 6.01 -10.29 17.48
N VAL A 559 6.07 -9.26 16.63
CA VAL A 559 4.90 -8.44 16.24
C VAL A 559 3.93 -9.25 15.36
N HIS A 560 4.42 -10.02 14.38
CA HIS A 560 3.56 -10.91 13.56
C HIS A 560 2.78 -11.89 14.45
N ARG A 561 3.46 -12.50 15.42
CA ARG A 561 2.86 -13.46 16.36
C ARG A 561 1.87 -12.78 17.29
N LEU A 562 2.14 -11.55 17.74
CA LEU A 562 1.19 -10.77 18.53
C LEU A 562 -0.08 -10.48 17.74
N LEU A 563 0.04 -9.93 16.53
CA LEU A 563 -1.10 -9.59 15.69
C LEU A 563 -1.98 -10.82 15.42
N ARG A 564 -1.37 -11.97 15.09
CA ARG A 564 -2.09 -13.25 14.94
C ARG A 564 -2.80 -13.66 16.24
N LYS A 565 -2.13 -13.55 17.40
CA LYS A 565 -2.71 -13.90 18.70
C LYS A 565 -3.86 -12.97 19.09
N LEU A 566 -3.74 -11.67 18.83
CA LEU A 566 -4.80 -10.71 19.08
C LEU A 566 -6.01 -11.06 18.21
N LEU A 567 -5.82 -11.21 16.90
CA LEU A 567 -6.92 -11.49 15.99
C LEU A 567 -7.53 -12.88 16.17
N SER A 568 -6.76 -13.89 16.61
CA SER A 568 -7.33 -15.22 16.88
C SER A 568 -8.11 -15.27 18.19
N ARG A 569 -7.70 -14.47 19.18
CA ARG A 569 -8.40 -14.37 20.47
C ARG A 569 -9.74 -13.65 20.35
N TYR A 570 -9.84 -12.65 19.48
CA TYR A 570 -11.05 -11.85 19.32
C TYR A 570 -11.74 -12.18 18.01
N ARG A 571 -13.02 -12.57 18.08
CA ARG A 571 -13.84 -12.80 16.88
C ARG A 571 -13.84 -11.56 15.99
N LEU A 572 -13.47 -11.71 14.72
CA LEU A 572 -13.51 -10.60 13.77
C LEU A 572 -14.94 -10.03 13.71
N PRO A 573 -15.08 -8.70 13.79
CA PRO A 573 -16.39 -8.08 13.78
C PRO A 573 -17.04 -8.24 12.42
N VAL A 574 -18.35 -8.51 12.39
CA VAL A 574 -19.12 -8.47 11.15
C VAL A 574 -19.62 -7.06 10.94
N ALA A 575 -19.37 -6.50 9.76
CA ALA A 575 -20.00 -5.26 9.33
C ALA A 575 -21.30 -5.61 8.61
N THR A 576 -22.44 -5.18 9.16
CA THR A 576 -23.76 -5.29 8.53
C THR A 576 -24.44 -3.93 8.50
N ARG A 577 -25.58 -3.84 7.82
CA ARG A 577 -26.39 -2.61 7.80
C ARG A 577 -26.90 -2.24 9.20
N GLU A 578 -27.25 -3.26 10.00
CA GLU A 578 -27.76 -3.13 11.36
C GLU A 578 -26.63 -2.89 12.37
N ASN A 579 -25.41 -3.32 12.04
CA ASN A 579 -24.23 -3.22 12.89
C ASN A 579 -23.04 -2.63 12.13
N PRO A 580 -23.09 -1.33 11.76
CA PRO A 580 -22.04 -0.70 10.98
C PRO A 580 -20.73 -0.62 11.79
N VAL A 581 -19.61 -0.77 11.09
CA VAL A 581 -18.28 -0.50 11.63
C VAL A 581 -17.85 0.87 11.15
N ILE A 582 -17.65 1.80 12.09
CA ILE A 582 -17.16 3.14 11.80
C ILE A 582 -15.64 3.14 11.69
N ASN A 583 -15.10 4.15 11.01
CA ASN A 583 -13.67 4.40 11.04
C ASN A 583 -13.22 4.76 12.46
N ASP A 584 -11.92 4.62 12.74
CA ASP A 584 -11.30 5.01 14.02
C ASP A 584 -11.91 4.32 15.25
N CYS A 585 -12.19 3.01 15.14
CA CYS A 585 -12.63 2.20 16.27
C CYS A 585 -11.92 0.85 16.28
N CYS A 586 -11.90 0.16 17.44
CA CYS A 586 -11.22 -1.13 17.57
C CYS A 586 -11.71 -2.16 16.56
N ARG A 587 -13.01 -2.18 16.26
CA ARG A 587 -13.59 -3.08 15.25
C ARG A 587 -13.06 -2.79 13.83
N GLY A 588 -12.91 -1.51 13.48
CA GLY A 588 -12.32 -1.09 12.21
C GLY A 588 -10.85 -1.50 12.11
N ALA A 589 -10.06 -1.20 13.15
CA ALA A 589 -8.65 -1.61 13.22
C ALA A 589 -8.48 -3.13 13.09
N MET A 590 -9.31 -3.93 13.79
CA MET A 590 -9.30 -5.39 13.67
C MET A 590 -9.53 -5.87 12.24
N LEU A 591 -10.53 -5.32 11.53
CA LEU A 591 -10.81 -5.70 10.15
C LEU A 591 -9.63 -5.38 9.24
N SER A 592 -9.07 -4.17 9.34
CA SER A 592 -7.91 -3.77 8.54
C SER A 592 -6.69 -4.65 8.81
N LEU A 593 -6.39 -4.96 10.08
CA LEU A 593 -5.28 -5.86 10.44
C LEU A 593 -5.50 -7.29 9.92
N ALA A 594 -6.74 -7.79 9.99
CA ALA A 594 -7.09 -9.11 9.45
C ALA A 594 -6.95 -9.17 7.93
N THR A 595 -7.39 -8.12 7.22
CA THR A 595 -7.14 -7.97 5.78
C THR A 595 -5.64 -7.94 5.48
N GLY A 596 -4.84 -7.25 6.30
CA GLY A 596 -3.39 -7.25 6.20
C GLY A 596 -2.76 -8.63 6.33
N LEU A 597 -3.21 -9.43 7.32
CA LEU A 597 -2.78 -10.83 7.46
C LEU A 597 -3.19 -11.68 6.26
N ALA A 598 -4.38 -11.46 5.68
CA ALA A 598 -4.81 -12.16 4.48
C ALA A 598 -3.83 -11.93 3.32
N HIS A 599 -3.46 -10.67 3.10
CA HIS A 599 -2.57 -10.28 2.01
C HIS A 599 -1.11 -10.71 2.23
N SER A 600 -0.68 -10.99 3.46
CA SER A 600 0.66 -11.54 3.72
C SER A 600 0.77 -13.05 3.44
N GLY A 601 -0.30 -13.68 2.93
CA GLY A 601 -0.34 -15.11 2.65
C GLY A 601 -0.46 -15.97 3.91
N SER A 602 -0.85 -15.37 5.04
CA SER A 602 -1.07 -16.11 6.28
C SER A 602 -2.33 -16.95 6.19
N ASP A 603 -2.28 -18.21 6.65
CA ASP A 603 -3.49 -19.00 6.81
C ASP A 603 -4.41 -18.35 7.85
N LEU A 604 -5.58 -17.91 7.38
CA LEU A 604 -6.60 -17.26 8.21
C LEU A 604 -7.64 -18.24 8.71
N SER A 605 -7.53 -19.55 8.45
CA SER A 605 -8.49 -20.58 8.90
C SER A 605 -8.88 -20.44 10.38
N LEU A 606 -7.94 -20.00 11.23
CA LEU A 606 -8.12 -19.79 12.67
C LEU A 606 -8.75 -18.44 13.07
N LEU A 607 -8.80 -17.46 12.17
CA LEU A 607 -9.32 -16.10 12.45
C LEU A 607 -10.81 -15.95 12.12
N VAL A 608 -11.39 -16.95 11.47
CA VAL A 608 -12.74 -16.84 10.93
C VAL A 608 -13.73 -17.47 11.92
N PRO A 609 -14.50 -16.68 12.69
CA PRO A 609 -15.52 -17.24 13.57
C PRO A 609 -16.64 -17.94 12.77
N GLU A 610 -17.17 -19.03 13.34
CA GLU A 610 -18.50 -19.56 13.00
C GLU A 610 -19.53 -18.46 13.28
N ILE A 611 -19.98 -17.78 12.23
CA ILE A 611 -21.11 -16.85 12.30
C ILE A 611 -22.23 -17.49 11.50
N GLU A 612 -23.29 -17.85 12.20
CA GLU A 612 -24.63 -18.01 11.65
C GLU A 612 -25.17 -16.61 11.32
N ASP A 613 -24.95 -16.11 10.09
CA ASP A 613 -25.70 -14.92 9.64
C ASP A 613 -25.86 -14.90 8.11
N MET A 614 -27.00 -14.35 7.68
CA MET A 614 -27.73 -14.29 6.40
C MET A 614 -27.08 -14.73 5.07
N TYR A 615 -25.76 -14.62 4.91
CA TYR A 615 -25.00 -15.15 3.76
C TYR A 615 -24.47 -16.57 4.01
N SER A 616 -24.39 -17.00 5.27
CA SER A 616 -24.19 -18.39 5.71
C SER A 616 -25.47 -19.21 5.52
N SER A 617 -26.21 -18.97 4.45
CA SER A 617 -27.37 -19.81 4.14
C SER A 617 -26.87 -21.23 3.91
N LEU A 618 -27.64 -22.22 4.38
CA LEU A 618 -27.43 -23.65 4.11
C LEU A 618 -27.23 -23.96 2.61
N TYR A 619 -27.58 -23.03 1.71
CA TYR A 619 -27.45 -23.14 0.26
C TYR A 619 -26.07 -22.78 -0.31
N LEU A 620 -25.13 -22.16 0.44
CA LEU A 620 -23.76 -21.89 -0.03
C LEU A 620 -22.76 -23.00 0.34
N ARG A 621 -23.22 -24.25 0.46
CA ARG A 621 -22.32 -25.40 0.64
C ARG A 621 -21.75 -25.77 -0.73
N PRO A 622 -20.42 -25.69 -0.93
CA PRO A 622 -19.83 -26.16 -2.17
C PRO A 622 -19.96 -27.67 -2.27
N SER A 623 -20.05 -28.15 -3.52
CA SER A 623 -19.94 -29.57 -3.80
C SER A 623 -18.54 -30.07 -3.38
N GLU A 624 -18.45 -31.31 -2.89
CA GLU A 624 -17.14 -31.96 -2.66
C GLU A 624 -16.36 -32.14 -3.97
N SER A 625 -17.06 -32.23 -5.10
CA SER A 625 -16.45 -32.39 -6.42
C SER A 625 -15.89 -31.06 -6.94
N PRO A 626 -14.64 -31.04 -7.44
CA PRO A 626 -14.07 -29.89 -8.12
C PRO A 626 -14.90 -29.49 -9.35
N ILE A 627 -14.94 -28.19 -9.64
CA ILE A 627 -15.62 -27.62 -10.80
C ILE A 627 -14.56 -27.14 -11.80
N THR A 628 -14.55 -27.72 -13.00
CA THR A 628 -13.72 -27.23 -14.11
C THR A 628 -14.51 -26.29 -15.00
N VAL A 629 -13.91 -25.14 -15.33
CA VAL A 629 -14.43 -24.14 -16.27
C VAL A 629 -13.36 -23.77 -17.28
N ASP A 630 -13.73 -23.73 -18.56
CA ASP A 630 -12.86 -23.26 -19.62
C ASP A 630 -12.95 -21.73 -19.72
N VAL A 631 -11.81 -21.06 -19.55
CA VAL A 631 -11.70 -19.60 -19.68
C VAL A 631 -10.88 -19.28 -20.91
N ASN A 632 -11.46 -18.54 -21.84
CA ASN A 632 -10.71 -18.03 -22.99
C ASN A 632 -9.77 -16.90 -22.54
N CYS A 633 -8.50 -17.22 -22.43
CA CYS A 633 -7.41 -16.33 -22.08
C CYS A 633 -6.80 -15.63 -23.31
N THR A 634 -7.55 -15.52 -24.41
CA THR A 634 -7.13 -14.76 -25.59
C THR A 634 -7.61 -13.31 -25.50
N ASN A 635 -6.68 -12.35 -25.45
CA ASN A 635 -7.00 -10.92 -25.47
C ASN A 635 -6.19 -10.20 -26.56
N PRO A 636 -6.80 -9.92 -27.73
CA PRO A 636 -6.12 -9.20 -28.81
C PRO A 636 -5.95 -7.69 -28.52
N GLY A 637 -6.29 -7.22 -27.31
CA GLY A 637 -6.24 -5.82 -26.89
C GLY A 637 -4.98 -5.36 -26.21
N THR A 638 -4.81 -4.04 -26.19
CA THR A 638 -3.78 -3.33 -25.42
C THR A 638 -4.21 -3.00 -23.98
N ARG A 639 -5.44 -3.36 -23.59
CA ARG A 639 -5.97 -3.15 -22.23
C ARG A 639 -6.15 -4.47 -21.51
N TYR A 640 -5.99 -4.44 -20.18
CA TYR A 640 -6.34 -5.53 -19.30
C TYR A 640 -7.80 -5.95 -19.49
N CYS A 641 -8.05 -7.27 -19.52
CA CYS A 641 -9.40 -7.79 -19.50
C CYS A 641 -9.62 -8.66 -18.26
N TRP A 642 -10.86 -8.62 -17.78
CA TRP A 642 -11.34 -9.41 -16.66
C TRP A 642 -12.37 -10.42 -17.19
N MET A 643 -12.15 -11.69 -16.86
CA MET A 643 -13.03 -12.80 -17.23
C MET A 643 -13.62 -13.45 -15.98
N SER A 644 -14.94 -13.53 -15.93
CA SER A 644 -15.69 -14.26 -14.90
C SER A 644 -15.54 -15.76 -15.14
N THR A 645 -15.26 -16.52 -14.09
CA THR A 645 -15.33 -17.99 -14.10
C THR A 645 -16.77 -18.50 -13.92
N GLY A 646 -17.71 -17.63 -13.55
CA GLY A 646 -19.05 -18.03 -13.11
C GLY A 646 -19.04 -18.79 -11.77
N LEU A 647 -17.94 -18.74 -11.02
CA LEU A 647 -17.78 -19.41 -9.74
C LEU A 647 -17.64 -18.40 -8.59
N TYR A 648 -18.22 -18.77 -7.46
CA TYR A 648 -18.14 -18.05 -6.19
C TYR A 648 -17.40 -18.86 -5.16
N ILE A 649 -16.59 -18.16 -4.37
CA ILE A 649 -15.97 -18.73 -3.17
C ILE A 649 -16.92 -18.46 -2.01
N PRO A 650 -17.53 -19.50 -1.41
CA PRO A 650 -18.23 -19.34 -0.15
C PRO A 650 -17.28 -18.73 0.88
N GLY A 651 -17.75 -17.74 1.63
CA GLY A 651 -16.94 -17.15 2.69
C GLY A 651 -16.44 -18.25 3.64
N ARG A 652 -15.23 -18.07 4.18
CA ARG A 652 -14.64 -18.93 5.23
C ARG A 652 -14.12 -20.29 4.78
N GLN A 653 -13.89 -20.51 3.49
CA GLN A 653 -13.36 -21.78 3.01
C GLN A 653 -12.00 -21.60 2.36
N ILE A 654 -11.10 -22.55 2.63
CA ILE A 654 -9.91 -22.75 1.82
C ILE A 654 -10.37 -23.42 0.53
N ILE A 655 -9.96 -22.85 -0.60
CA ILE A 655 -10.21 -23.42 -1.91
C ILE A 655 -8.91 -23.90 -2.54
N GLU A 656 -9.02 -24.91 -3.40
CA GLU A 656 -7.93 -25.34 -4.26
C GLU A 656 -8.24 -24.87 -5.68
N VAL A 657 -7.32 -24.11 -6.27
CA VAL A 657 -7.39 -23.71 -7.68
C VAL A 657 -6.26 -24.41 -8.41
N SER A 658 -6.61 -25.20 -9.42
CA SER A 658 -5.67 -25.88 -10.30
C SER A 658 -5.79 -25.32 -11.71
N LEU A 659 -4.65 -25.01 -12.30
CA LEU A 659 -4.53 -24.50 -13.67
C LEU A 659 -3.35 -25.20 -14.38
N PRO A 660 -3.36 -25.27 -15.72
CA PRO A 660 -2.25 -25.75 -16.53
C PRO A 660 -0.92 -25.05 -16.20
N GLU A 661 0.19 -25.77 -16.33
CA GLU A 661 1.53 -25.29 -15.98
C GLU A 661 1.96 -24.05 -16.79
N ASP A 662 1.61 -24.00 -18.07
CA ASP A 662 1.85 -22.87 -18.97
C ASP A 662 1.06 -21.62 -18.55
N ALA A 663 -0.18 -21.78 -18.11
CA ALA A 663 -0.99 -20.69 -17.56
C ALA A 663 -0.43 -20.20 -16.21
N ALA A 664 0.11 -21.10 -15.39
CA ALA A 664 0.69 -20.79 -14.08
C ALA A 664 2.03 -20.06 -14.23
N ALA A 665 2.89 -20.55 -15.13
CA ALA A 665 4.16 -19.92 -15.46
C ALA A 665 3.97 -18.52 -16.06
N ALA A 666 2.85 -18.29 -16.76
CA ALA A 666 2.48 -16.97 -17.27
C ALA A 666 1.89 -16.03 -16.21
N ASP A 667 1.69 -16.46 -14.96
CA ASP A 667 0.97 -15.71 -13.91
C ASP A 667 -0.41 -15.22 -14.38
N LEU A 668 -1.04 -15.98 -15.28
CA LEU A 668 -2.25 -15.58 -16.01
C LEU A 668 -2.11 -14.27 -16.82
N LYS A 669 -0.91 -13.75 -17.05
CA LYS A 669 -0.66 -12.46 -17.71
C LYS A 669 -0.44 -12.56 -19.23
N ASN A 670 -0.65 -13.71 -19.87
CA ASN A 670 -0.41 -13.88 -21.31
C ASN A 670 -1.71 -14.04 -22.11
N SER A 671 -1.96 -13.10 -23.02
CA SER A 671 -3.19 -13.01 -23.81
C SER A 671 -3.27 -13.95 -25.02
N LYS A 672 -2.38 -14.94 -25.14
CA LYS A 672 -2.33 -15.91 -26.25
C LYS A 672 -2.54 -17.36 -25.81
N LEU A 673 -2.92 -17.57 -24.55
CA LEU A 673 -3.06 -18.92 -23.99
C LEU A 673 -4.27 -19.70 -24.53
N GLY A 674 -5.17 -19.07 -25.30
CA GLY A 674 -6.35 -19.77 -25.82
C GLY A 674 -7.33 -20.14 -24.71
N SER A 675 -8.02 -21.27 -24.86
CA SER A 675 -8.89 -21.80 -23.81
C SER A 675 -8.06 -22.48 -22.72
N VAL A 676 -8.19 -22.00 -21.49
CA VAL A 676 -7.49 -22.53 -20.31
C VAL A 676 -8.50 -23.18 -19.37
N PRO A 677 -8.41 -24.49 -19.11
CA PRO A 677 -9.25 -25.16 -18.12
C PRO A 677 -8.80 -24.78 -16.70
N ILE A 678 -9.71 -24.22 -15.91
CA ILE A 678 -9.47 -23.86 -14.51
C ILE A 678 -10.34 -24.75 -13.64
N THR A 679 -9.73 -25.51 -12.75
CA THR A 679 -10.44 -26.39 -11.82
C THR A 679 -10.43 -25.78 -10.43
N VAL A 680 -11.61 -25.60 -9.84
CA VAL A 680 -11.77 -25.02 -8.50
C VAL A 680 -12.54 -25.98 -7.60
N LYS A 681 -11.93 -26.37 -6.48
CA LYS A 681 -12.57 -27.17 -5.43
C LYS A 681 -12.99 -26.26 -4.27
N GLY A 682 -14.18 -26.48 -3.73
CA GLY A 682 -14.75 -25.63 -2.67
C GLY A 682 -15.50 -24.39 -3.18
N ALA A 683 -15.77 -24.30 -4.48
CA ALA A 683 -16.57 -23.21 -5.07
C ALA A 683 -18.04 -23.61 -5.31
N VAL A 684 -18.90 -22.61 -5.48
CA VAL A 684 -20.29 -22.76 -5.92
C VAL A 684 -20.51 -22.06 -7.26
N ARG A 685 -21.45 -22.55 -8.07
CA ARG A 685 -21.80 -21.90 -9.33
C ARG A 685 -22.67 -20.66 -9.11
N ALA A 686 -22.44 -19.64 -9.92
CA ALA A 686 -23.34 -18.50 -10.09
C ALA A 686 -24.42 -18.82 -11.13
N PRO A 687 -25.64 -18.26 -10.99
CA PRO A 687 -26.58 -18.22 -12.10
C PRO A 687 -25.99 -17.42 -13.26
N TYR A 688 -26.01 -18.01 -14.45
CA TYR A 688 -25.53 -17.39 -15.68
C TYR A 688 -26.56 -17.60 -16.79
N TYR A 689 -26.90 -16.53 -17.49
CA TYR A 689 -27.71 -16.57 -18.70
C TYR A 689 -26.95 -15.90 -19.84
N LYS A 690 -26.75 -16.63 -20.94
CA LYS A 690 -26.17 -16.10 -22.18
C LYS A 690 -27.22 -16.12 -23.28
N LEU A 691 -27.50 -14.96 -23.86
CA LEU A 691 -28.43 -14.81 -24.96
C LEU A 691 -28.00 -15.69 -26.14
N GLY A 692 -28.94 -16.46 -26.70
CA GLY A 692 -28.70 -17.37 -27.82
C GLY A 692 -28.14 -18.75 -27.42
N GLU A 693 -27.61 -18.90 -26.20
CA GLU A 693 -27.05 -20.17 -25.73
C GLU A 693 -27.87 -20.82 -24.61
N THR A 694 -28.42 -20.02 -23.67
CA THR A 694 -29.13 -20.53 -22.50
C THR A 694 -30.63 -20.59 -22.74
N SER A 695 -31.26 -21.78 -22.64
CA SER A 695 -32.72 -21.92 -22.76
C SER A 695 -33.45 -21.41 -21.51
N GLN A 696 -34.76 -21.16 -21.62
CA GLN A 696 -35.58 -20.72 -20.47
C GLN A 696 -35.70 -21.81 -19.40
N GLU A 697 -35.78 -23.07 -19.79
CA GLU A 697 -35.80 -24.22 -18.89
C GLU A 697 -34.48 -24.33 -18.13
N GLU A 698 -33.36 -24.16 -18.85
CA GLU A 698 -32.04 -24.15 -18.23
C GLU A 698 -31.85 -22.96 -17.30
N TRP A 699 -32.35 -21.78 -17.65
CA TRP A 699 -32.33 -20.61 -16.77
C TRP A 699 -33.05 -20.87 -15.46
N LYS A 700 -34.28 -21.39 -15.52
CA LYS A 700 -35.07 -21.76 -14.33
C LYS A 700 -34.34 -22.78 -13.46
N ARG A 701 -33.71 -23.78 -14.08
CA ARG A 701 -32.91 -24.78 -13.38
C ARG A 701 -31.69 -24.15 -12.71
N ARG A 702 -30.90 -23.34 -13.43
CA ARG A 702 -29.71 -22.65 -12.89
C ARG A 702 -30.06 -21.74 -11.72
N LEU A 703 -31.19 -21.02 -11.75
CA LEU A 703 -31.65 -20.20 -10.63
C LEU A 703 -31.96 -20.99 -9.35
N GLN A 704 -32.30 -22.28 -9.48
CA GLN A 704 -32.57 -23.19 -8.37
C GLN A 704 -31.29 -23.88 -7.88
N GLU A 705 -30.45 -24.32 -8.82
CA GLU A 705 -29.27 -25.17 -8.54
C GLU A 705 -27.99 -24.39 -8.25
N HIS A 706 -27.86 -23.15 -8.74
CA HIS A 706 -26.64 -22.35 -8.62
C HIS A 706 -26.81 -21.28 -7.54
N PRO A 707 -26.23 -21.47 -6.33
CA PRO A 707 -26.54 -20.64 -5.19
C PRO A 707 -25.69 -19.37 -5.08
N GLY A 708 -24.80 -19.10 -6.04
CA GLY A 708 -23.93 -17.93 -6.03
C GLY A 708 -24.71 -16.64 -5.73
N PRO A 709 -24.21 -15.76 -4.83
CA PRO A 709 -24.97 -14.62 -4.33
C PRO A 709 -25.23 -13.54 -5.39
N TRP A 710 -24.41 -13.51 -6.44
CA TRP A 710 -24.57 -12.69 -7.64
C TRP A 710 -24.56 -13.61 -8.86
N GLY A 711 -25.28 -13.20 -9.90
CA GLY A 711 -25.32 -13.88 -11.18
C GLY A 711 -25.06 -12.92 -12.33
N GLU A 712 -24.90 -13.47 -13.52
CA GLU A 712 -24.59 -12.73 -14.73
C GLU A 712 -25.65 -12.96 -15.82
N LEU A 713 -26.09 -11.87 -16.45
CA LEU A 713 -26.86 -11.88 -17.69
C LEU A 713 -25.99 -11.31 -18.80
N ALA A 714 -25.81 -12.04 -19.90
CA ALA A 714 -24.81 -11.71 -20.91
C ALA A 714 -25.37 -11.76 -22.34
N THR A 715 -24.90 -10.82 -23.15
CA THR A 715 -24.87 -10.90 -24.62
C THR A 715 -23.42 -10.98 -25.08
N ASP A 716 -23.16 -10.88 -26.39
CA ASP A 716 -21.78 -10.72 -26.90
C ASP A 716 -21.20 -9.32 -26.62
N ASN A 717 -22.06 -8.34 -26.34
CA ASN A 717 -21.69 -6.93 -26.26
C ASN A 717 -21.80 -6.34 -24.85
N ILE A 718 -22.55 -6.98 -23.95
CA ILE A 718 -22.68 -6.53 -22.56
C ILE A 718 -22.88 -7.68 -21.58
N ILE A 719 -22.33 -7.54 -20.38
CA ILE A 719 -22.55 -8.43 -19.24
C ILE A 719 -23.02 -7.60 -18.05
N LEU A 720 -24.16 -7.99 -17.49
CA LEU A 720 -24.77 -7.40 -16.31
C LEU A 720 -24.55 -8.35 -15.12
N THR A 721 -23.85 -7.87 -14.10
CA THR A 721 -23.57 -8.62 -12.88
C THR A 721 -24.39 -8.03 -11.74
N VAL A 722 -25.38 -8.77 -11.24
CA VAL A 722 -26.35 -8.28 -10.26
C VAL A 722 -26.65 -9.36 -9.20
N PRO A 723 -27.21 -8.99 -8.03
CA PRO A 723 -27.54 -9.98 -7.01
C PRO A 723 -28.52 -11.04 -7.53
N THR A 724 -28.25 -12.30 -7.22
CA THR A 724 -29.09 -13.46 -7.59
C THR A 724 -30.51 -13.31 -7.06
N ALA A 725 -30.69 -12.66 -5.90
CA ALA A 725 -32.01 -12.35 -5.35
C ALA A 725 -32.87 -11.52 -6.32
N ASN A 726 -32.28 -10.61 -7.09
CA ASN A 726 -32.99 -9.84 -8.10
C ASN A 726 -33.27 -10.66 -9.37
N LEU A 727 -32.37 -11.59 -9.73
CA LEU A 727 -32.51 -12.46 -10.90
C LEU A 727 -33.63 -13.49 -10.73
N ARG A 728 -33.93 -13.92 -9.50
CA ARG A 728 -35.03 -14.85 -9.21
C ARG A 728 -36.41 -14.31 -9.64
N ALA A 729 -36.56 -13.00 -9.72
CA ALA A 729 -37.79 -12.36 -10.20
C ALA A 729 -37.85 -12.22 -11.73
N LEU A 730 -36.78 -12.58 -12.46
CA LEU A 730 -36.67 -12.46 -13.91
C LEU A 730 -36.91 -13.83 -14.57
N GLU A 731 -38.17 -14.12 -14.92
CA GLU A 731 -38.56 -15.42 -15.50
C GLU A 731 -37.95 -15.67 -16.89
N ASN A 732 -37.94 -14.65 -17.74
CA ASN A 732 -37.39 -14.72 -19.10
C ASN A 732 -36.45 -13.53 -19.38
N PRO A 733 -35.12 -13.73 -19.35
CA PRO A 733 -34.13 -12.69 -19.62
C PRO A 733 -34.03 -12.28 -21.10
N GLU A 734 -34.56 -13.08 -22.03
CA GLU A 734 -34.29 -12.91 -23.46
C GLU A 734 -34.76 -11.55 -24.04
N PRO A 735 -36.00 -11.06 -23.81
CA PRO A 735 -36.43 -9.76 -24.34
C PRO A 735 -35.60 -8.59 -23.80
N LEU A 736 -35.23 -8.65 -22.53
CA LEU A 736 -34.36 -7.67 -21.88
C LEU A 736 -32.98 -7.64 -22.54
N LEU A 737 -32.37 -8.81 -22.76
CA LEU A 737 -31.03 -8.90 -23.32
C LEU A 737 -30.98 -8.52 -24.80
N ARG A 738 -32.03 -8.80 -25.57
CA ARG A 738 -32.18 -8.28 -26.93
C ARG A 738 -32.25 -6.74 -26.94
N LEU A 739 -33.01 -6.15 -26.02
CA LEU A 739 -33.04 -4.69 -25.85
C LEU A 739 -31.66 -4.14 -25.51
N TRP A 740 -30.89 -4.82 -24.65
CA TRP A 740 -29.52 -4.42 -24.34
C TRP A 740 -28.58 -4.53 -25.54
N ASP A 741 -28.69 -5.54 -26.40
CA ASP A 741 -27.92 -5.61 -27.65
C ASP A 741 -28.29 -4.48 -28.61
N GLU A 742 -29.57 -4.11 -28.73
CA GLU A 742 -30.00 -2.93 -29.51
C GLU A 742 -29.38 -1.64 -28.95
N VAL A 743 -29.36 -1.47 -27.62
CA VAL A 743 -28.71 -0.35 -26.94
C VAL A 743 -27.21 -0.35 -27.26
N MET A 744 -26.52 -1.48 -27.14
CA MET A 744 -25.09 -1.57 -27.42
C MET A 744 -24.75 -1.32 -28.89
N GLN A 745 -25.58 -1.78 -29.81
CA GLN A 745 -25.46 -1.47 -31.23
C GLN A 745 -25.60 0.03 -31.49
N ALA A 746 -26.57 0.69 -30.85
CA ALA A 746 -26.73 2.13 -30.94
C ALA A 746 -25.53 2.88 -30.34
N VAL A 747 -25.01 2.42 -29.20
CA VAL A 747 -23.82 3.00 -28.56
C VAL A 747 -22.60 2.91 -29.47
N ALA A 748 -22.35 1.73 -30.05
CA ALA A 748 -21.27 1.49 -30.98
C ALA A 748 -21.42 2.32 -32.26
N ARG A 749 -22.64 2.35 -32.83
CA ARG A 749 -22.95 3.10 -34.05
C ARG A 749 -22.70 4.59 -33.89
N LEU A 750 -23.18 5.22 -32.80
CA LEU A 750 -22.92 6.64 -32.57
C LEU A 750 -21.42 6.89 -32.45
N GLY A 751 -20.71 6.05 -31.71
CA GLY A 751 -19.27 6.21 -31.51
C GLY A 751 -18.39 5.86 -32.70
N GLY A 752 -18.92 5.31 -33.81
CA GLY A 752 -18.12 4.79 -34.91
C GLY A 752 -17.29 3.56 -34.54
N GLU A 753 -17.73 2.78 -33.54
CA GLU A 753 -17.09 1.54 -33.10
C GLU A 753 -17.57 0.35 -33.96
N PRO A 754 -16.67 -0.57 -34.37
CA PRO A 754 -17.08 -1.82 -34.99
C PRO A 754 -18.04 -2.62 -34.09
N PHE A 755 -19.04 -3.26 -34.70
CA PHE A 755 -20.02 -4.09 -34.00
C PHE A 755 -20.09 -5.48 -34.66
N PRO A 756 -20.13 -6.59 -33.88
CA PRO A 756 -20.17 -6.67 -32.43
C PRO A 756 -18.90 -6.15 -31.76
N LEU A 757 -19.01 -5.73 -30.50
CA LEU A 757 -17.89 -5.21 -29.74
C LEU A 757 -16.85 -6.30 -29.55
N ARG A 758 -15.58 -5.92 -29.66
CA ARG A 758 -14.47 -6.85 -29.46
C ARG A 758 -14.42 -7.42 -28.03
N LEU A 759 -14.83 -6.62 -27.05
CA LEU A 759 -14.98 -7.03 -25.65
C LEU A 759 -16.35 -6.53 -25.15
N PRO A 760 -17.12 -7.37 -24.45
CA PRO A 760 -18.40 -6.94 -23.91
C PRO A 760 -18.19 -5.88 -22.83
N GLN A 761 -18.99 -4.82 -22.84
CA GLN A 761 -19.04 -3.89 -21.72
C GLN A 761 -19.55 -4.60 -20.47
N ARG A 762 -19.15 -4.16 -19.27
CA ARG A 762 -19.56 -4.78 -18.02
C ARG A 762 -20.21 -3.76 -17.12
N ILE A 763 -21.37 -4.09 -16.56
CA ILE A 763 -22.04 -3.30 -15.52
C ILE A 763 -22.21 -4.18 -14.29
N VAL A 764 -21.62 -3.77 -13.17
CA VAL A 764 -21.65 -4.50 -11.90
C VAL A 764 -22.40 -3.69 -10.86
N ALA A 765 -23.37 -4.32 -10.20
CA ALA A 765 -24.09 -3.72 -9.09
C ALA A 765 -23.51 -4.17 -7.74
N ASP A 766 -23.14 -3.22 -6.90
CA ASP A 766 -22.58 -3.47 -5.58
C ASP A 766 -23.09 -2.47 -4.51
N VAL A 767 -22.93 -2.79 -3.23
CA VAL A 767 -23.22 -1.90 -2.10
C VAL A 767 -22.14 -0.83 -1.99
N GLN A 768 -20.88 -1.21 -2.19
CA GLN A 768 -19.74 -0.33 -2.05
C GLN A 768 -19.00 -0.19 -3.38
N ILE A 769 -19.16 0.96 -4.02
CA ILE A 769 -18.45 1.32 -5.25
C ILE A 769 -17.39 2.38 -4.94
N SER A 770 -16.43 2.60 -5.84
CA SER A 770 -15.30 3.50 -5.55
C SER A 770 -15.73 4.97 -5.44
N VAL A 771 -16.76 5.39 -6.19
CA VAL A 771 -17.24 6.77 -6.18
C VAL A 771 -18.72 6.88 -6.58
N GLY A 772 -19.43 7.81 -5.93
CA GLY A 772 -20.75 8.26 -6.35
C GLY A 772 -21.84 7.19 -6.26
N TRP A 773 -22.81 7.25 -7.18
CA TRP A 773 -23.94 6.32 -7.29
C TRP A 773 -23.75 5.31 -8.43
N MET A 774 -23.03 5.73 -9.47
CA MET A 774 -22.62 4.96 -10.63
C MET A 774 -21.39 5.65 -11.22
N HIS A 775 -20.44 4.89 -11.78
CA HIS A 775 -19.28 5.47 -12.46
C HIS A 775 -18.78 4.57 -13.60
N ALA A 776 -18.25 5.21 -14.64
CA ALA A 776 -17.62 4.56 -15.77
C ALA A 776 -16.34 3.79 -15.38
N GLY A 777 -15.94 2.89 -16.27
CA GLY A 777 -14.81 1.99 -16.07
C GLY A 777 -15.00 0.68 -16.83
N TYR A 778 -14.08 -0.26 -16.59
CA TYR A 778 -14.22 -1.65 -16.99
C TYR A 778 -13.95 -2.53 -15.76
N PRO A 779 -14.98 -2.82 -14.94
CA PRO A 779 -16.41 -2.61 -15.18
C PRO A 779 -16.92 -1.17 -14.91
N ILE A 780 -18.08 -0.84 -15.47
CA ILE A 780 -18.98 0.20 -14.94
C ILE A 780 -19.54 -0.32 -13.62
N MET A 781 -19.47 0.46 -12.55
CA MET A 781 -20.03 0.08 -11.26
C MET A 781 -21.26 0.91 -10.94
N CYS A 782 -22.27 0.31 -10.31
CA CYS A 782 -23.46 1.00 -9.85
C CYS A 782 -23.90 0.52 -8.46
N HIS A 783 -24.58 1.39 -7.72
CA HIS A 783 -25.16 1.02 -6.43
C HIS A 783 -26.31 0.02 -6.59
N LEU A 784 -26.49 -0.92 -5.64
CA LEU A 784 -27.55 -1.95 -5.68
C LEU A 784 -28.96 -1.43 -5.94
N GLU A 785 -29.27 -0.20 -5.51
CA GLU A 785 -30.58 0.41 -5.77
C GLU A 785 -30.86 0.65 -7.27
N SER A 786 -29.83 0.63 -8.12
CA SER A 786 -29.94 0.81 -9.57
C SER A 786 -30.23 -0.51 -10.31
N VAL A 787 -30.21 -1.67 -9.64
CA VAL A 787 -30.37 -2.99 -10.29
C VAL A 787 -31.66 -3.08 -11.10
N GLN A 788 -32.76 -2.54 -10.60
CA GLN A 788 -34.05 -2.56 -11.31
C GLN A 788 -34.02 -1.76 -12.61
N GLU A 789 -33.19 -0.72 -12.71
CA GLU A 789 -32.98 0.04 -13.94
C GLU A 789 -32.21 -0.77 -14.99
N LEU A 790 -31.44 -1.77 -14.56
CA LEU A 790 -30.67 -2.64 -15.45
C LEU A 790 -31.46 -3.85 -15.96
N ILE A 791 -32.30 -4.45 -15.10
CA ILE A 791 -32.91 -5.76 -15.38
C ILE A 791 -34.41 -5.73 -15.68
N SER A 792 -35.06 -4.56 -15.65
CA SER A 792 -36.49 -4.46 -15.94
C SER A 792 -36.73 -3.80 -17.30
N GLU A 793 -36.99 -4.61 -18.33
CA GLU A 793 -37.32 -4.12 -19.67
C GLU A 793 -38.45 -3.08 -19.63
N LYS A 794 -39.49 -3.34 -18.83
CA LYS A 794 -40.62 -2.42 -18.63
C LYS A 794 -40.16 -1.06 -18.10
N LEU A 795 -39.28 -1.03 -17.10
CA LEU A 795 -38.78 0.24 -16.57
C LEU A 795 -37.89 0.96 -17.59
N ILE A 796 -37.03 0.24 -18.30
CA ILE A 796 -36.17 0.80 -19.35
C ILE A 796 -37.01 1.50 -20.42
N ARG A 797 -38.05 0.83 -20.93
CA ARG A 797 -38.93 1.39 -21.97
C ARG A 797 -39.81 2.55 -21.48
N THR A 798 -40.19 2.58 -20.21
CA THR A 798 -41.13 3.59 -19.67
C THR A 798 -40.44 4.81 -19.07
N LYS A 799 -39.31 4.61 -18.38
CA LYS A 799 -38.58 5.67 -17.67
C LYS A 799 -37.27 6.07 -18.35
N GLY A 800 -36.76 5.25 -19.25
CA GLY A 800 -35.45 5.44 -19.86
C GLY A 800 -34.31 4.80 -19.07
N LEU A 801 -33.09 4.96 -19.59
CA LEU A 801 -31.87 4.32 -19.13
C LEU A 801 -30.72 5.33 -19.03
N TRP A 802 -30.99 6.52 -18.47
CA TRP A 802 -30.05 7.64 -18.52
C TRP A 802 -28.72 7.34 -17.82
N GLY A 803 -28.74 6.83 -16.59
CA GLY A 803 -27.52 6.55 -15.81
C GLY A 803 -26.59 5.55 -16.50
N PRO A 804 -27.04 4.31 -16.79
CA PRO A 804 -26.19 3.32 -17.44
C PRO A 804 -25.69 3.76 -18.82
N VAL A 805 -26.52 4.44 -19.63
CA VAL A 805 -26.08 4.94 -20.94
C VAL A 805 -25.11 6.12 -20.80
N HIS A 806 -25.22 6.94 -19.74
CA HIS A 806 -24.25 8.00 -19.46
C HIS A 806 -22.86 7.41 -19.23
N GLU A 807 -22.75 6.34 -18.44
CA GLU A 807 -21.48 5.67 -18.19
C GLU A 807 -20.96 4.89 -19.40
N LEU A 808 -21.84 4.32 -20.22
CA LEU A 808 -21.46 3.73 -21.51
C LEU A 808 -20.92 4.80 -22.46
N GLY A 809 -21.58 5.97 -22.54
CA GLY A 809 -21.08 7.14 -23.25
C GLY A 809 -19.74 7.62 -22.70
N ARG A 810 -19.57 7.55 -21.37
CA ARG A 810 -18.31 7.48 -20.62
C ARG A 810 -17.16 6.85 -21.40
N ASN A 811 -17.36 5.55 -21.61
CA ASN A 811 -16.41 4.65 -22.23
C ASN A 811 -16.24 4.88 -23.74
N GLN A 812 -17.09 5.69 -24.38
CA GLN A 812 -16.97 6.07 -25.80
C GLN A 812 -16.26 7.42 -26.02
N GLN A 813 -16.10 8.24 -24.98
CA GLN A 813 -15.35 9.49 -25.09
C GLN A 813 -13.88 9.23 -25.46
N ARG A 814 -13.30 10.14 -26.22
CA ARG A 814 -11.91 10.09 -26.69
C ARG A 814 -11.25 11.43 -26.50
N GLN A 815 -9.99 11.43 -26.07
CA GLN A 815 -9.24 12.65 -25.73
C GLN A 815 -9.13 13.60 -26.93
N GLU A 816 -9.16 13.04 -28.14
CA GLU A 816 -9.02 13.72 -29.43
C GLU A 816 -10.17 14.67 -29.75
N TRP A 817 -11.36 14.47 -29.18
CA TRP A 817 -12.53 15.34 -29.36
C TRP A 817 -13.13 15.86 -28.06
N GLU A 818 -12.55 15.51 -26.90
CA GLU A 818 -12.91 16.10 -25.63
C GLU A 818 -12.12 17.40 -25.39
N PHE A 819 -12.79 18.37 -24.75
CA PHE A 819 -12.22 19.66 -24.36
C PHE A 819 -12.37 19.85 -22.83
N PRO A 820 -11.53 19.17 -22.01
CA PRO A 820 -11.57 19.30 -20.56
C PRO A 820 -11.29 20.74 -20.09
N PRO A 821 -11.88 21.18 -18.96
CA PRO A 821 -12.80 20.43 -18.09
C PRO A 821 -14.28 20.51 -18.52
N HIS A 822 -14.59 21.18 -19.64
CA HIS A 822 -15.96 21.63 -19.93
C HIS A 822 -16.85 20.55 -20.54
N THR A 823 -16.32 19.72 -21.44
CA THR A 823 -17.12 18.72 -22.17
C THR A 823 -17.17 17.35 -21.51
N THR A 824 -16.29 17.09 -20.53
CA THR A 824 -16.15 15.78 -19.89
C THR A 824 -17.48 15.22 -19.42
N GLU A 825 -18.33 16.05 -18.80
CA GLU A 825 -19.69 15.70 -18.33
C GLU A 825 -20.82 15.96 -19.33
N ALA A 826 -20.49 16.45 -20.51
CA ALA A 826 -21.44 16.88 -21.52
C ALA A 826 -21.62 15.85 -22.64
N THR A 827 -20.56 15.56 -23.40
CA THR A 827 -20.60 14.81 -24.66
C THR A 827 -20.99 13.35 -24.46
N CYS A 828 -20.69 12.73 -23.32
CA CYS A 828 -21.20 11.40 -22.95
C CYS A 828 -22.74 11.33 -23.00
N ASN A 829 -23.44 12.45 -22.77
CA ASN A 829 -24.91 12.49 -22.85
C ASN A 829 -25.43 12.49 -24.30
N LEU A 830 -24.59 12.63 -25.33
CA LEU A 830 -25.02 12.42 -26.72
C LEU A 830 -25.51 10.99 -26.91
N TRP A 831 -24.83 10.01 -26.31
CA TRP A 831 -25.27 8.61 -26.27
C TRP A 831 -26.59 8.45 -25.53
N CYS A 832 -26.78 9.18 -24.42
CA CYS A 832 -28.04 9.17 -23.69
C CYS A 832 -29.19 9.59 -24.60
N VAL A 833 -29.07 10.75 -25.26
CA VAL A 833 -30.13 11.24 -26.14
C VAL A 833 -30.33 10.31 -27.33
N TYR A 834 -29.26 9.84 -27.97
CA TYR A 834 -29.32 8.96 -29.12
C TYR A 834 -30.03 7.65 -28.82
N VAL A 835 -29.65 6.95 -27.75
CA VAL A 835 -30.29 5.68 -27.35
C VAL A 835 -31.76 5.89 -26.99
N HIS A 836 -32.09 6.96 -26.26
CA HIS A 836 -33.48 7.22 -25.90
C HIS A 836 -34.36 7.47 -27.13
N GLU A 837 -33.86 8.22 -28.10
CA GLU A 837 -34.63 8.53 -29.31
C GLU A 837 -34.72 7.35 -30.29
N THR A 838 -33.60 6.66 -30.52
CA THR A 838 -33.49 5.67 -31.61
C THR A 838 -33.82 4.25 -31.20
N VAL A 839 -33.63 3.88 -29.94
CA VAL A 839 -33.89 2.54 -29.42
C VAL A 839 -35.13 2.53 -28.52
N LEU A 840 -35.20 3.45 -27.56
CA LEU A 840 -36.29 3.44 -26.57
C LEU A 840 -37.57 4.14 -27.05
N GLY A 841 -37.50 4.91 -28.14
CA GLY A 841 -38.62 5.72 -28.65
C GLY A 841 -39.06 6.82 -27.68
N ILE A 842 -38.20 7.21 -26.73
CA ILE A 842 -38.44 8.28 -25.75
C ILE A 842 -37.90 9.60 -26.32
N PRO A 843 -38.76 10.59 -26.62
CA PRO A 843 -38.30 11.88 -27.11
C PRO A 843 -37.39 12.56 -26.08
N ARG A 844 -36.31 13.22 -26.51
CA ARG A 844 -35.33 13.88 -25.62
C ARG A 844 -35.95 14.76 -24.53
N ARG A 845 -37.03 15.48 -24.86
CA ARG A 845 -37.76 16.38 -23.95
C ARG A 845 -38.37 15.68 -22.74
N ARG A 846 -38.48 14.35 -22.80
CA ARG A 846 -38.94 13.46 -21.71
C ARG A 846 -37.83 12.56 -21.17
N ALA A 847 -36.70 12.43 -21.87
CA ALA A 847 -35.58 11.59 -21.44
C ALA A 847 -34.87 12.12 -20.19
N ASN A 848 -34.77 13.45 -20.05
CA ASN A 848 -34.23 14.09 -18.84
C ASN A 848 -34.87 15.48 -18.64
N ILE A 849 -35.10 15.89 -17.40
CA ILE A 849 -35.68 17.20 -17.07
C ILE A 849 -34.80 18.36 -17.57
N ALA A 850 -33.48 18.17 -17.64
CA ALA A 850 -32.56 19.15 -18.18
C ALA A 850 -32.75 19.37 -19.69
N LEU A 851 -33.44 18.46 -20.39
CA LEU A 851 -33.74 18.56 -21.81
C LEU A 851 -35.15 19.10 -22.11
N TRP A 852 -35.93 19.44 -21.09
CA TRP A 852 -37.22 20.08 -21.27
C TRP A 852 -37.03 21.46 -21.93
N PRO A 853 -37.74 21.79 -23.04
CA PRO A 853 -37.43 23.00 -23.82
C PRO A 853 -37.37 24.31 -23.03
N PRO A 854 -38.29 24.61 -22.08
CA PRO A 854 -38.20 25.82 -21.27
C PRO A 854 -36.93 25.89 -20.40
N VAL A 855 -36.43 24.73 -19.95
CA VAL A 855 -35.20 24.65 -19.14
C VAL A 855 -33.97 24.90 -20.02
N ARG A 856 -33.96 24.36 -21.26
CA ARG A 856 -32.89 24.59 -22.23
C ARG A 856 -32.85 26.05 -22.67
N GLU A 857 -33.98 26.63 -23.05
CA GLU A 857 -34.08 28.04 -23.44
C GLU A 857 -33.58 28.96 -22.32
N LYS A 858 -34.06 28.74 -21.09
CA LYS A 858 -33.60 29.49 -19.91
C LYS A 858 -32.10 29.37 -19.70
N ARG A 859 -31.51 28.17 -19.92
CA ARG A 859 -30.07 27.95 -19.79
C ARG A 859 -29.27 28.78 -20.79
N VAL A 860 -29.68 28.78 -22.07
CA VAL A 860 -29.04 29.58 -23.12
C VAL A 860 -29.11 31.07 -22.77
N ARG A 861 -30.28 31.57 -22.36
CA ARG A 861 -30.45 32.98 -21.97
C ARG A 861 -29.58 33.38 -20.77
N ILE A 862 -29.49 32.54 -19.74
CA ILE A 862 -28.62 32.77 -18.57
C ILE A 862 -27.14 32.77 -18.95
N TYR A 863 -26.74 31.86 -19.84
CA TYR A 863 -25.36 31.82 -20.33
C TYR A 863 -25.00 33.13 -21.04
N LEU A 864 -25.85 33.55 -21.98
CA LEU A 864 -25.62 34.76 -22.76
C LEU A 864 -25.66 36.03 -21.88
N SER A 865 -26.53 36.08 -20.86
CA SER A 865 -26.62 37.25 -19.96
C SER A 865 -25.38 37.48 -19.10
N LYS A 866 -24.48 36.49 -18.99
CA LYS A 866 -23.21 36.59 -18.26
C LYS A 866 -22.04 37.02 -19.14
N GLY A 867 -22.28 37.25 -20.43
CA GLY A 867 -21.22 37.35 -21.44
C GLY A 867 -20.79 35.94 -21.90
N PRO A 868 -20.92 35.62 -23.20
CA PRO A 868 -20.48 34.34 -23.74
C PRO A 868 -19.00 34.08 -23.43
N ASN A 869 -18.73 33.02 -22.68
CA ASN A 869 -17.38 32.60 -22.33
C ASN A 869 -17.39 31.11 -21.97
N VAL A 870 -16.49 30.32 -22.57
CA VAL A 870 -16.37 28.88 -22.31
C VAL A 870 -16.09 28.58 -20.83
N LYS A 871 -15.44 29.48 -20.10
CA LYS A 871 -15.23 29.35 -18.64
C LYS A 871 -16.53 29.26 -17.84
N ASN A 872 -17.64 29.78 -18.38
CA ASN A 872 -18.97 29.73 -17.76
C ASN A 872 -19.74 28.45 -18.08
N TRP A 873 -19.16 27.51 -18.85
CA TRP A 873 -19.82 26.27 -19.22
C TRP A 873 -19.93 25.30 -18.04
N ASN A 874 -21.14 24.81 -17.81
CA ASN A 874 -21.37 23.53 -17.12
C ASN A 874 -21.72 22.45 -18.15
N ALA A 875 -21.77 21.19 -17.68
CA ALA A 875 -22.07 20.02 -18.52
C ALA A 875 -23.28 20.21 -19.44
N TRP A 876 -24.38 20.75 -18.90
CA TRP A 876 -25.62 20.94 -19.64
C TRP A 876 -25.61 22.12 -20.61
N THR A 877 -24.74 23.11 -20.36
CA THR A 877 -24.55 24.27 -21.26
C THR A 877 -23.67 23.86 -22.42
N ALA A 878 -22.59 23.13 -22.14
CA ALA A 878 -21.72 22.54 -23.16
C ALA A 878 -22.50 21.57 -24.06
N LEU A 879 -23.34 20.70 -23.48
CA LEU A 879 -24.16 19.75 -24.26
C LEU A 879 -25.10 20.47 -25.24
N GLU A 880 -25.57 21.68 -24.91
CA GLU A 880 -26.53 22.41 -25.73
C GLU A 880 -25.99 22.76 -27.11
N THR A 881 -24.68 23.02 -27.21
CA THR A 881 -24.02 23.32 -28.51
C THR A 881 -24.17 22.14 -29.47
N TYR A 882 -23.98 20.92 -28.97
CA TYR A 882 -24.11 19.70 -29.75
C TYR A 882 -25.58 19.36 -30.04
N LEU A 883 -26.49 19.57 -29.09
CA LEU A 883 -27.91 19.30 -29.30
C LEU A 883 -28.52 20.20 -30.36
N GLN A 884 -28.12 21.47 -30.45
CA GLN A 884 -28.59 22.39 -31.49
C GLN A 884 -28.11 21.97 -32.87
N LEU A 885 -26.86 21.51 -32.99
CA LEU A 885 -26.35 20.93 -34.23
C LEU A 885 -27.10 19.66 -34.62
N GLN A 886 -27.36 18.80 -33.64
CA GLN A 886 -28.10 17.57 -33.86
C GLN A 886 -29.55 17.87 -34.30
N GLU A 887 -30.21 18.90 -33.73
CA GLU A 887 -31.57 19.29 -34.11
C GLU A 887 -31.65 19.83 -35.52
N ALA A 888 -30.60 20.52 -35.97
CA ALA A 888 -30.51 21.09 -37.30
C ALA A 888 -30.12 20.07 -38.38
N PHE A 889 -29.21 19.15 -38.08
CA PHE A 889 -28.54 18.31 -39.08
C PHE A 889 -28.73 16.79 -38.87
N GLY A 890 -29.35 16.38 -37.78
CA GLY A 890 -29.56 14.97 -37.43
C GLY A 890 -28.32 14.28 -36.85
N TRP A 891 -28.42 12.96 -36.66
CA TRP A 891 -27.38 12.14 -36.04
C TRP A 891 -26.28 11.66 -37.00
N GLU A 892 -26.57 11.58 -38.30
CA GLU A 892 -25.63 11.02 -39.28
C GLU A 892 -24.31 11.80 -39.40
N PRO A 893 -24.29 13.16 -39.35
CA PRO A 893 -23.03 13.90 -39.28
C PRO A 893 -22.21 13.57 -38.01
N PHE A 894 -22.84 13.33 -36.87
CA PHE A 894 -22.09 12.92 -35.66
C PHE A 894 -21.43 11.55 -35.84
N ILE A 895 -22.16 10.58 -36.38
CA ILE A 895 -21.65 9.22 -36.64
C ILE A 895 -20.43 9.29 -37.58
N ARG A 896 -20.54 10.02 -38.69
CA ARG A 896 -19.43 10.18 -39.63
C ARG A 896 -18.25 10.91 -39.00
N LEU A 897 -18.49 11.95 -38.20
CA LEU A 897 -17.43 12.67 -37.50
C LEU A 897 -16.67 11.78 -36.53
N PHE A 898 -17.36 11.05 -35.65
CA PHE A 898 -16.69 10.16 -34.70
C PHE A 898 -15.94 9.02 -35.41
N THR A 899 -16.48 8.52 -36.53
CA THR A 899 -15.79 7.52 -37.37
C THR A 899 -14.52 8.11 -38.01
N GLU A 900 -14.57 9.33 -38.52
CA GLU A 900 -13.43 10.01 -39.12
C GLU A 900 -12.30 10.22 -38.10
N TYR A 901 -12.61 10.72 -36.91
CA TYR A 901 -11.63 10.89 -35.84
C TYR A 901 -10.93 9.57 -35.46
N ARG A 902 -11.62 8.43 -35.52
CA ARG A 902 -11.02 7.11 -35.24
C ARG A 902 -10.02 6.65 -36.30
N ASN A 903 -10.17 7.13 -37.53
CA ASN A 903 -9.31 6.75 -38.66
C ASN A 903 -8.11 7.69 -38.84
N GLN A 904 -8.05 8.81 -38.09
CA GLN A 904 -6.96 9.77 -38.15
C GLN A 904 -5.88 9.48 -37.10
N THR A 905 -4.62 9.68 -37.47
CA THR A 905 -3.45 9.39 -36.61
C THR A 905 -2.70 10.63 -36.14
N ASN A 906 -2.97 11.81 -36.72
CA ASN A 906 -2.30 13.08 -36.41
C ASN A 906 -3.32 14.11 -35.92
N LEU A 907 -3.79 13.96 -34.69
CA LEU A 907 -4.83 14.80 -34.09
C LEU A 907 -4.23 15.79 -33.08
N PRO A 908 -4.76 17.02 -32.99
CA PRO A 908 -4.26 18.03 -32.06
C PRO A 908 -4.46 17.60 -30.61
N THR A 909 -3.58 18.07 -29.72
CA THR A 909 -3.59 17.72 -28.29
C THR A 909 -4.12 18.86 -27.41
N ASP A 910 -3.96 20.12 -27.82
CA ASP A 910 -4.51 21.29 -27.14
C ASP A 910 -5.99 21.53 -27.50
N ASN A 911 -6.72 22.21 -26.61
CA ASN A 911 -8.16 22.42 -26.78
C ASN A 911 -8.51 23.37 -27.93
N VAL A 912 -7.68 24.37 -28.23
CA VAL A 912 -8.01 25.38 -29.24
C VAL A 912 -7.99 24.75 -30.62
N ASP A 913 -6.94 24.00 -30.94
CA ASP A 913 -6.81 23.34 -32.24
C ASP A 913 -7.82 22.20 -32.38
N LYS A 914 -8.13 21.47 -31.29
CA LYS A 914 -9.21 20.47 -31.29
C LYS A 914 -10.59 21.07 -31.59
N MET A 915 -10.92 22.20 -30.96
CA MET A 915 -12.18 22.92 -31.21
C MET A 915 -12.25 23.37 -32.68
N ASN A 916 -11.17 23.95 -33.21
CA ASN A 916 -11.12 24.38 -34.61
C ASN A 916 -11.23 23.20 -35.59
N LEU A 917 -10.56 22.07 -35.30
CA LEU A 917 -10.69 20.85 -36.09
C LEU A 917 -12.13 20.32 -36.07
N TRP A 918 -12.80 20.30 -34.92
CA TRP A 918 -14.20 19.89 -34.80
C TRP A 918 -15.10 20.75 -35.68
N VAL A 919 -14.96 22.08 -35.62
CA VAL A 919 -15.74 23.01 -36.46
C VAL A 919 -15.46 22.77 -37.94
N LYS A 920 -14.20 22.58 -38.33
CA LYS A 920 -13.82 22.30 -39.71
C LYS A 920 -14.50 21.05 -40.24
N LEU A 921 -14.31 19.93 -39.55
CA LEU A 921 -14.81 18.62 -39.97
C LEU A 921 -16.34 18.60 -39.99
N PHE A 922 -16.99 19.11 -38.95
CA PHE A 922 -18.46 19.14 -38.90
C PHE A 922 -19.05 20.05 -39.99
N SER A 923 -18.47 21.24 -40.22
CA SER A 923 -18.89 22.17 -41.30
C SER A 923 -18.80 21.53 -42.68
N GLN A 924 -17.72 20.81 -42.95
CA GLN A 924 -17.53 20.05 -44.19
C GLN A 924 -18.57 18.94 -44.33
N GLN A 925 -18.92 18.26 -43.24
CA GLN A 925 -19.91 17.17 -43.31
C GLN A 925 -21.34 17.65 -43.54
N VAL A 926 -21.70 18.85 -43.07
CA VAL A 926 -23.04 19.42 -43.28
C VAL A 926 -23.10 20.39 -44.45
N GLN A 927 -21.96 20.66 -45.11
CA GLN A 927 -21.83 21.60 -46.23
C GLN A 927 -22.36 23.01 -45.88
N LYS A 928 -22.05 23.48 -44.68
CA LYS A 928 -22.40 24.81 -44.16
C LYS A 928 -21.25 25.41 -43.40
N ASN A 929 -21.08 26.73 -43.50
CA ASN A 929 -20.14 27.45 -42.64
C ASN A 929 -20.73 27.59 -41.23
N LEU A 930 -20.19 26.83 -40.26
CA LEU A 930 -20.62 26.85 -38.86
C LEU A 930 -19.78 27.76 -37.97
N ALA A 931 -18.74 28.43 -38.48
CA ALA A 931 -17.89 29.31 -37.67
C ALA A 931 -18.72 30.35 -36.87
N PRO A 932 -19.72 31.05 -37.45
CA PRO A 932 -20.53 32.01 -36.70
C PRO A 932 -21.36 31.39 -35.56
N PHE A 933 -21.75 30.11 -35.68
CA PHE A 933 -22.47 29.40 -34.61
C PHE A 933 -21.57 29.13 -33.41
N PHE A 934 -20.36 28.64 -33.66
CA PHE A 934 -19.42 28.33 -32.60
C PHE A 934 -18.83 29.59 -31.95
N GLU A 935 -18.63 30.68 -32.71
CA GLU A 935 -18.28 32.00 -32.18
C GLU A 935 -19.35 32.53 -31.20
N ALA A 936 -20.64 32.37 -31.51
CA ALA A 936 -21.72 32.74 -30.58
C ALA A 936 -21.71 31.94 -29.27
N TRP A 937 -21.15 30.73 -29.31
CA TRP A 937 -20.89 29.89 -28.15
C TRP A 937 -19.51 30.12 -27.51
N ALA A 938 -18.81 31.20 -27.91
CA ALA A 938 -17.50 31.63 -27.44
C ALA A 938 -16.34 30.66 -27.73
N TRP A 939 -16.47 29.81 -28.75
CA TRP A 939 -15.33 29.00 -29.19
C TRP A 939 -14.25 29.90 -29.81
N PRO A 940 -12.96 29.64 -29.52
CA PRO A 940 -11.85 30.43 -30.05
C PRO A 940 -11.57 30.06 -31.52
N ILE A 941 -12.45 30.47 -32.42
CA ILE A 941 -12.31 30.20 -33.85
C ILE A 941 -11.14 31.01 -34.41
N GLN A 942 -10.16 30.29 -34.97
CA GLN A 942 -8.98 30.88 -35.61
C GLN A 942 -9.37 31.54 -36.93
N LYS A 943 -8.70 32.65 -37.26
CA LYS A 943 -8.98 33.42 -38.47
C LYS A 943 -8.71 32.61 -39.74
N GLU A 944 -7.67 31.78 -39.69
CA GLU A 944 -7.28 30.85 -40.75
C GLU A 944 -8.41 29.85 -41.02
N LEU A 945 -9.01 29.29 -39.98
CA LEU A 945 -10.16 28.40 -40.10
C LEU A 945 -11.36 29.13 -40.71
N ALA A 946 -11.74 30.29 -40.16
CA ALA A 946 -12.87 31.07 -40.65
C ALA A 946 -12.74 31.41 -42.15
N THR A 947 -11.52 31.77 -42.58
CA THR A 947 -11.21 32.01 -44.00
C THR A 947 -11.33 30.73 -44.83
N SER A 948 -10.83 29.60 -44.31
CA SER A 948 -10.90 28.31 -45.01
C SER A 948 -12.33 27.78 -45.19
N LEU A 949 -13.29 28.21 -44.36
CA LEU A 949 -14.70 27.80 -44.45
C LEU A 949 -15.57 28.79 -45.24
N ALA A 950 -15.02 29.93 -45.68
CA ALA A 950 -15.78 31.00 -46.35
C ALA A 950 -16.39 30.57 -47.70
N TYR A 951 -15.88 29.50 -48.33
CA TYR A 951 -16.45 28.95 -49.55
C TYR A 951 -17.77 28.19 -49.32
N LEU A 952 -18.05 27.78 -48.07
CA LEU A 952 -19.30 27.11 -47.71
C LEU A 952 -20.42 28.12 -47.48
N PRO A 953 -21.67 27.80 -47.86
CA PRO A 953 -22.79 28.69 -47.63
C PRO A 953 -23.05 28.87 -46.13
N GLU A 954 -23.43 30.09 -45.74
CA GLU A 954 -23.78 30.41 -44.36
C GLU A 954 -24.98 29.58 -43.87
N TRP A 955 -24.94 29.15 -42.60
CA TRP A 955 -26.09 28.54 -41.93
C TRP A 955 -27.09 29.62 -41.49
N LYS A 956 -28.13 29.86 -42.30
CA LYS A 956 -29.15 30.90 -42.07
C LYS A 956 -30.05 30.59 -40.87
N GLU A 957 -30.33 29.32 -40.64
CA GLU A 957 -31.20 28.81 -39.57
C GLU A 957 -30.47 28.68 -38.22
N ASN A 958 -29.29 29.29 -38.08
CA ASN A 958 -28.54 29.34 -36.83
C ASN A 958 -29.38 29.97 -35.70
N ILE A 959 -29.87 29.11 -34.79
CA ILE A 959 -30.74 29.51 -33.67
C ILE A 959 -30.09 30.52 -32.72
N MET A 960 -28.76 30.54 -32.63
CA MET A 960 -28.05 31.51 -31.78
C MET A 960 -28.22 32.94 -32.26
N LYS A 961 -28.45 33.17 -33.56
CA LYS A 961 -28.80 34.50 -34.08
C LYS A 961 -30.10 35.00 -33.47
N LEU A 962 -31.11 34.14 -33.32
CA LEU A 962 -32.39 34.51 -32.71
C LEU A 962 -32.23 34.84 -31.22
N TYR A 963 -31.40 34.09 -30.50
CA TYR A 963 -31.11 34.40 -29.10
C TYR A 963 -30.38 35.72 -28.92
N LEU A 964 -29.40 36.03 -29.77
CA LEU A 964 -28.65 37.28 -29.72
C LEU A 964 -29.52 38.49 -30.13
N LEU A 965 -30.40 38.32 -31.12
CA LEU A 965 -31.36 39.36 -31.54
C LEU A 965 -32.43 39.67 -30.48
N THR A 966 -32.74 38.73 -29.59
CA THR A 966 -33.74 38.91 -28.51
C THR A 966 -33.11 39.35 -27.18
N GLN A 967 -31.81 39.65 -27.15
CA GLN A 967 -31.10 40.24 -26.01
C GLN A 967 -30.83 41.74 -26.17
N MET A 968 -30.84 42.24 -27.41
CA MET A 968 -30.96 43.67 -27.70
C MET A 968 -32.40 44.12 -27.47
#